data_AF-A0A9W8VCH5-F1
#
_entry.id   AF-A0A9W8VCH5-F1
#
_cell.length_a   1.000
_cell.length_b   1.000
_cell.length_c   1.000
_cell.angle_alpha   90.00
_cell.angle_beta   90.00
_cell.angle_gamma   90.00
#
_symmetry.space_group_name_H-M   'P 1'
#
loop_
_entity.id
_entity.type
_entity.pdbx_description
1 polymer ?
#
loop_
_entity_poly.entity_id
_entity_poly.type
_entity_poly.pdbx_seq_one_letter_code
_entity_poly.pdbx_strand_id
1 'polypeptide(L)'
;MASSRARLPRAGNLGALIWPSKPHGASICPFCSISSVRPRPRTRRDALAKRFSSTSTGSTNPRAELEQHLLDIQKVAPSLVSLSRLQLALQGLRQIPGQEAVRVAVLGLAPGSNAGQTAKNVLRVLVTDPLQDEQEWERQLKDHDPKNPLIVRIRSTEEQQSTLTVTKSSLFSEINVSSAEWNNHNLELLFMETHLPEFSRDQQAQAVEVEEAVLVPKVGIPSAEDRVTPVTTPVHKAILVGDGFKGAVNVSVVPIPEGEEAVLKVVDLKGVDTKQLEAPFETVDISTAEKSVSLFRESSRNAIEFERLWYDSNFPALTTWLKSGITSSDESTKPAVRGLIASLLNNVLARCEQANRREVIKQTYQPAPIIQDPSLSPILNQALGIWSQKAHAELQDELDLAFTGRRWRKLGWWQLFWRVDDVPFLTNEMLNQRFLPTAEQELVYLAGQIAEARKADQQYPQPLSVNDNYAGKPELKRLGSGELEPMVLVNTRPALPKWPGHIAFTRRYLQNETIPALQALAQRLVVQSLGTSGLTTSLAALLYISSFSSTIYEAGAVAALGIVWSANRLQKKWDAARTFWEGEVREEGRKAVRGVEESIADVINSEKLKEQPTVVDEEGDKRDEVRELVAKAQEALRRMK
;
A
#
# COMPACT_ATOMS: atom_id res chain seq x y z
N MET A 1 -51.17 27.99 9.11
CA MET A 1 -51.19 29.32 9.76
C MET A 1 -49.75 29.59 10.21
N ALA A 2 -49.12 30.75 10.01
CA ALA A 2 -49.66 32.07 9.59
C ALA A 2 -48.89 32.71 8.41
N SER A 3 -49.45 33.81 7.91
CA SER A 3 -49.06 34.55 6.70
C SER A 3 -49.71 35.94 6.75
N SER A 4 -49.16 37.04 6.25
CA SER A 4 -47.79 37.42 5.82
C SER A 4 -47.79 38.93 5.49
N ARG A 5 -46.65 39.53 5.10
CA ARG A 5 -46.50 40.92 4.57
C ARG A 5 -46.78 42.05 5.60
N ALA A 6 -46.41 43.32 5.41
CA ALA A 6 -45.30 43.93 4.65
C ALA A 6 -45.12 45.44 4.99
N ARG A 7 -43.86 45.92 4.90
CA ARG A 7 -43.39 47.24 4.37
C ARG A 7 -43.98 48.60 4.83
N LEU A 8 -43.10 49.39 5.47
CA LEU A 8 -42.70 50.80 5.13
C LEU A 8 -43.79 51.92 5.27
N PRO A 9 -43.50 53.25 5.10
CA PRO A 9 -42.24 53.95 4.74
C PRO A 9 -41.89 55.28 5.51
N ARG A 10 -40.73 55.90 5.17
CA ARG A 10 -40.41 57.37 5.09
C ARG A 10 -40.54 58.27 6.36
N ALA A 11 -39.82 59.39 6.54
CA ALA A 11 -38.66 60.01 5.87
C ALA A 11 -38.07 61.16 6.76
N GLY A 12 -36.86 61.66 6.45
CA GLY A 12 -36.36 62.95 6.97
C GLY A 12 -34.85 63.17 6.76
N ASN A 13 -34.47 64.16 5.94
CA ASN A 13 -33.07 64.53 5.63
C ASN A 13 -32.67 65.85 6.35
N LEU A 14 -31.36 66.03 6.55
CA LEU A 14 -30.52 67.27 6.53
C LEU A 14 -29.27 66.99 7.40
N GLY A 15 -28.03 67.35 7.07
CA GLY A 15 -27.41 67.93 5.87
C GLY A 15 -25.91 67.60 5.84
N ALA A 16 -25.21 67.85 4.72
CA ALA A 16 -23.85 67.35 4.48
C ALA A 16 -22.73 68.11 5.22
N LEU A 17 -21.52 67.52 5.29
CA LEU A 17 -20.27 68.09 4.74
C LEU A 17 -19.11 67.05 4.72
N ILE A 18 -18.65 66.73 3.49
CA ILE A 18 -17.27 66.40 3.07
C ILE A 18 -16.60 65.06 3.54
N TRP A 19 -16.05 64.39 2.53
CA TRP A 19 -15.32 63.10 2.49
C TRP A 19 -13.78 63.28 2.63
N PRO A 20 -12.92 62.24 2.73
CA PRO A 20 -13.14 60.86 2.26
C PRO A 20 -12.79 59.70 3.21
N SER A 21 -13.32 58.55 2.79
CA SER A 21 -13.29 57.22 3.35
C SER A 21 -11.90 56.58 3.61
N LYS A 22 -11.83 55.83 4.72
CA LYS A 22 -11.13 54.54 4.80
C LYS A 22 -12.12 53.49 5.32
N PRO A 23 -12.37 52.38 4.59
CA PRO A 23 -13.24 51.31 5.08
C PRO A 23 -12.53 50.42 6.11
N HIS A 24 -13.33 49.69 6.88
CA HIS A 24 -12.87 48.77 7.93
C HIS A 24 -12.21 47.50 7.38
N GLY A 25 -11.44 46.83 8.25
CA GLY A 25 -10.69 45.64 7.90
C GLY A 25 -11.57 44.41 7.70
N ALA A 26 -11.17 43.59 6.72
CA ALA A 26 -11.54 42.19 6.66
C ALA A 26 -10.43 41.34 7.28
N SER A 27 -10.80 40.24 7.93
CA SER A 27 -9.90 39.23 8.48
C SER A 27 -9.02 38.59 7.39
N ILE A 28 -7.71 38.56 7.59
CA ILE A 28 -6.74 37.98 6.64
C ILE A 28 -6.15 36.69 7.20
N CYS A 29 -6.15 35.63 6.39
CA CYS A 29 -5.59 34.32 6.73
C CYS A 29 -4.05 34.37 6.90
N PRO A 30 -3.46 33.59 7.83
CA PRO A 30 -2.03 33.67 8.16
C PRO A 30 -1.07 33.07 7.11
N PHE A 31 -1.55 32.67 5.92
CA PHE A 31 -0.78 31.94 4.91
C PHE A 31 -0.42 32.74 3.64
N CYS A 32 -0.80 34.02 3.55
CA CYS A 32 -0.59 34.83 2.33
C CYS A 32 0.30 36.08 2.52
N SER A 33 1.17 36.09 3.55
CA SER A 33 2.09 37.20 3.83
C SER A 33 3.55 36.74 3.77
N ILE A 34 4.18 36.81 2.59
CA ILE A 34 5.58 37.24 2.30
C ILE A 34 5.70 37.33 0.76
N SER A 35 5.33 38.48 0.18
CA SER A 35 5.66 38.81 -1.22
C SER A 35 5.31 40.26 -1.63
N SER A 36 6.04 41.27 -1.13
CA SER A 36 6.37 42.47 -1.94
C SER A 36 7.43 43.40 -1.33
N VAL A 37 8.59 43.47 -2.00
CA VAL A 37 9.29 44.68 -2.47
C VAL A 37 9.08 46.02 -1.72
N ARG A 38 10.17 46.61 -1.19
CA ARG A 38 10.61 48.04 -1.29
C ARG A 38 11.87 48.27 -0.40
N PRO A 39 12.62 49.39 -0.54
CA PRO A 39 13.23 49.94 -1.75
C PRO A 39 14.76 50.18 -1.59
N ARG A 40 15.48 50.41 -2.70
CA ARG A 40 16.92 50.76 -2.69
C ARG A 40 17.20 52.19 -2.20
N PRO A 41 18.24 52.41 -1.38
CA PRO A 41 19.11 53.58 -1.49
C PRO A 41 20.25 53.30 -2.50
N ARG A 42 20.62 54.30 -3.30
CA ARG A 42 21.76 54.25 -4.25
C ARG A 42 22.94 55.06 -3.68
N THR A 43 24.12 54.45 -3.59
CA THR A 43 25.42 55.16 -3.62
C THR A 43 26.50 54.36 -4.35
N ARG A 44 26.38 54.37 -5.68
CA ARG A 44 27.45 54.42 -6.69
C ARG A 44 28.90 54.27 -6.21
N ARG A 45 29.56 53.18 -6.61
CA ARG A 45 30.89 53.24 -7.25
C ARG A 45 31.12 52.03 -8.16
N ASP A 46 30.98 52.27 -9.46
CA ASP A 46 31.50 51.38 -10.50
C ASP A 46 33.04 51.49 -10.54
N ALA A 47 33.73 50.36 -10.38
CA ALA A 47 35.02 50.04 -11.01
C ALA A 47 35.41 48.59 -10.66
N LEU A 48 36.03 47.87 -11.60
CA LEU A 48 36.57 46.50 -11.44
C LEU A 48 35.55 45.33 -11.46
N ALA A 49 34.71 45.29 -12.49
CA ALA A 49 34.07 44.04 -12.94
C ALA A 49 34.00 43.98 -14.48
N LYS A 50 35.15 43.76 -15.14
CA LYS A 50 35.25 43.36 -16.56
C LYS A 50 36.67 42.86 -16.88
N ARG A 51 36.74 41.76 -17.65
CA ARG A 51 37.89 40.84 -17.80
C ARG A 51 38.11 40.02 -16.51
N PHE A 52 38.14 38.69 -16.55
CA PHE A 52 38.48 37.81 -17.67
C PHE A 52 37.31 36.93 -18.14
N SER A 53 36.89 37.15 -19.39
CA SER A 53 36.54 36.01 -20.26
C SER A 53 37.82 35.70 -21.03
N SER A 54 38.54 34.68 -20.59
CA SER A 54 39.66 34.10 -21.32
C SER A 54 39.36 32.62 -21.49
N THR A 55 39.43 32.14 -22.73
CA THR A 55 39.39 30.72 -23.08
C THR A 55 40.53 29.99 -22.39
N SER A 56 40.23 29.37 -21.24
CA SER A 56 41.06 28.35 -20.60
C SER A 56 40.17 27.14 -20.32
N THR A 57 40.52 26.01 -20.91
CA THR A 57 40.11 24.68 -20.44
C THR A 57 40.63 24.52 -19.01
N GLY A 58 39.76 24.70 -18.00
CA GLY A 58 40.15 24.78 -16.59
C GLY A 58 39.08 24.22 -15.65
N SER A 59 39.43 23.14 -14.97
CA SER A 59 38.67 22.37 -13.97
C SER A 59 37.34 22.96 -13.46
N THR A 60 36.23 22.41 -13.93
CA THR A 60 34.96 22.43 -13.20
C THR A 60 35.11 21.73 -11.85
N ASN A 61 34.35 22.13 -10.83
CA ASN A 61 34.30 21.40 -9.55
C ASN A 61 33.57 20.07 -9.74
N PRO A 62 34.21 18.89 -9.49
CA PRO A 62 33.58 17.59 -9.75
C PRO A 62 32.34 17.33 -8.88
N ARG A 63 32.24 17.91 -7.67
CA ARG A 63 31.01 17.79 -6.83
C ARG A 63 29.82 18.47 -7.48
N ALA A 64 30.03 19.63 -8.12
CA ALA A 64 28.97 20.38 -8.79
C ALA A 64 28.51 19.70 -10.09
N GLU A 65 29.44 19.15 -10.88
CA GLU A 65 29.10 18.31 -12.03
C GLU A 65 28.28 17.08 -11.60
N LEU A 66 28.69 16.41 -10.52
CA LEU A 66 28.03 15.22 -9.99
C LEU A 66 26.63 15.53 -9.42
N GLU A 67 26.45 16.65 -8.71
CA GLU A 67 25.13 17.12 -8.28
C GLU A 67 24.20 17.35 -9.49
N GLN A 68 24.70 18.01 -10.54
CA GLN A 68 23.92 18.26 -11.74
C GLN A 68 23.52 16.95 -12.45
N HIS A 69 24.46 16.04 -12.68
CA HIS A 69 24.17 14.76 -13.34
C HIS A 69 23.17 13.90 -12.56
N LEU A 70 23.26 13.87 -11.22
CA LEU A 70 22.29 13.16 -10.38
C LEU A 70 20.87 13.76 -10.47
N LEU A 71 20.76 15.10 -10.55
CA LEU A 71 19.47 15.77 -10.78
C LEU A 71 18.93 15.56 -12.20
N ASP A 72 19.79 15.42 -13.21
CA ASP A 72 19.37 15.16 -14.59
C ASP A 72 18.88 13.70 -14.75
N ILE A 73 19.57 12.72 -14.16
CA ILE A 73 19.09 11.32 -14.11
C ILE A 73 17.71 11.23 -13.44
N GLN A 74 17.47 12.00 -12.37
CA GLN A 74 16.17 12.07 -11.70
C GLN A 74 15.04 12.60 -12.61
N LYS A 75 15.35 13.56 -13.51
CA LYS A 75 14.37 14.11 -14.46
C LYS A 75 14.03 13.14 -15.57
N VAL A 76 15.05 12.49 -16.15
CA VAL A 76 14.89 11.59 -17.31
C VAL A 76 14.22 10.27 -16.92
N ALA A 77 14.62 9.67 -15.79
CA ALA A 77 14.10 8.36 -15.37
C ALA A 77 13.85 8.26 -13.84
N PRO A 78 12.84 8.96 -13.30
CA PRO A 78 12.53 8.95 -11.87
C PRO A 78 12.13 7.56 -11.33
N SER A 79 11.67 6.65 -12.18
CA SER A 79 11.27 5.28 -11.80
C SER A 79 12.45 4.32 -11.57
N LEU A 80 13.64 4.64 -12.10
CA LEU A 80 14.83 3.80 -11.96
C LEU A 80 15.62 4.16 -10.69
N VAL A 81 15.51 5.39 -10.21
CA VAL A 81 16.30 5.92 -9.10
C VAL A 81 15.61 5.71 -7.74
N SER A 82 16.37 5.28 -6.74
CA SER A 82 15.91 5.27 -5.34
C SER A 82 15.91 6.69 -4.76
N LEU A 83 14.75 7.35 -4.73
CA LEU A 83 14.62 8.79 -4.40
C LEU A 83 15.22 9.16 -3.03
N SER A 84 15.02 8.33 -2.01
CA SER A 84 15.55 8.55 -0.66
C SER A 84 17.08 8.54 -0.63
N ARG A 85 17.71 7.59 -1.32
CA ARG A 85 19.17 7.50 -1.46
C ARG A 85 19.75 8.64 -2.28
N LEU A 86 19.05 9.05 -3.35
CA LEU A 86 19.42 10.21 -4.15
C LEU A 86 19.43 11.49 -3.31
N GLN A 87 18.39 11.70 -2.49
CA GLN A 87 18.33 12.85 -1.58
C GLN A 87 19.46 12.85 -0.55
N LEU A 88 19.81 11.68 0.01
CA LEU A 88 20.95 11.54 0.93
C LEU A 88 22.29 11.86 0.23
N ALA A 89 22.50 11.36 -0.99
CA ALA A 89 23.68 11.65 -1.80
C ALA A 89 23.80 13.15 -2.14
N LEU A 90 22.70 13.79 -2.58
CA LEU A 90 22.66 15.22 -2.86
C LEU A 90 22.90 16.06 -1.60
N GLN A 91 22.41 15.62 -0.43
CA GLN A 91 22.70 16.29 0.84
C GLN A 91 24.19 16.21 1.19
N GLY A 92 24.83 15.05 1.02
CA GLY A 92 26.27 14.89 1.23
C GLY A 92 27.10 15.76 0.28
N LEU A 93 26.78 15.80 -1.01
CA LEU A 93 27.51 16.60 -2.00
C LEU A 93 27.48 18.11 -1.70
N ARG A 94 26.36 18.61 -1.16
CA ARG A 94 26.15 20.02 -0.76
C ARG A 94 26.82 20.42 0.55
N GLN A 95 27.27 19.45 1.35
CA GLN A 95 28.03 19.72 2.58
C GLN A 95 29.51 19.97 2.26
N ILE A 96 30.21 20.62 3.20
CA ILE A 96 31.64 20.93 3.07
C ILE A 96 32.43 19.60 3.01
N PRO A 97 33.37 19.45 2.07
CA PRO A 97 34.23 18.27 1.99
C PRO A 97 34.92 17.93 3.32
N GLY A 98 34.87 16.67 3.72
CA GLY A 98 35.44 16.17 4.98
C GLY A 98 34.58 16.45 6.22
N GLN A 99 33.54 17.28 6.10
CA GLN A 99 32.59 17.58 7.18
C GLN A 99 31.20 16.98 6.94
N GLU A 100 31.05 16.08 5.96
CA GLU A 100 29.74 15.49 5.65
C GLU A 100 29.18 14.67 6.82
N ALA A 101 27.86 14.73 7.00
CA ALA A 101 27.16 13.96 8.02
C ALA A 101 26.97 12.51 7.55
N VAL A 102 27.72 11.57 8.14
CA VAL A 102 27.62 10.16 7.77
C VAL A 102 26.62 9.45 8.67
N ARG A 103 25.61 8.84 8.04
CA ARG A 103 24.62 7.97 8.66
C ARG A 103 25.03 6.51 8.55
N VAL A 104 25.09 5.80 9.67
CA VAL A 104 25.34 4.35 9.71
C VAL A 104 24.21 3.66 10.47
N ALA A 105 23.60 2.63 9.88
CA ALA A 105 22.63 1.81 10.60
C ALA A 105 23.31 0.70 11.41
N VAL A 106 22.79 0.39 12.60
CA VAL A 106 23.09 -0.82 13.38
C VAL A 106 21.78 -1.59 13.52
N LEU A 107 21.68 -2.68 12.77
CA LEU A 107 20.44 -3.41 12.49
C LEU A 107 20.49 -4.80 13.13
N GLY A 108 19.65 -5.04 14.14
CA GLY A 108 19.47 -6.39 14.69
C GLY A 108 18.64 -7.25 13.74
N LEU A 109 19.20 -8.33 13.21
CA LEU A 109 18.52 -9.18 12.22
C LEU A 109 17.61 -10.23 12.88
N ALA A 110 16.30 -9.98 12.83
CA ALA A 110 15.29 -10.95 13.24
C ALA A 110 14.99 -11.95 12.08
N PRO A 111 14.72 -13.25 12.36
CA PRO A 111 14.36 -13.83 13.66
C PRO A 111 15.53 -14.49 14.44
N GLY A 112 16.29 -13.69 15.20
CA GLY A 112 17.16 -14.16 16.29
C GLY A 112 16.43 -14.10 17.64
N SER A 113 16.94 -14.78 18.67
CA SER A 113 16.33 -14.76 20.02
C SER A 113 16.40 -13.37 20.66
N ASN A 114 17.55 -12.71 20.56
CA ASN A 114 17.82 -11.41 21.18
C ASN A 114 18.50 -10.44 20.20
N ALA A 115 18.32 -10.60 18.88
CA ALA A 115 19.09 -9.87 17.85
C ALA A 115 19.09 -8.34 18.04
N GLY A 116 17.94 -7.74 18.37
CA GLY A 116 17.87 -6.32 18.73
C GLY A 116 18.67 -5.94 19.99
N GLN A 117 18.68 -6.77 21.04
CA GLN A 117 19.48 -6.53 22.25
C GLN A 117 20.98 -6.73 22.01
N THR A 118 21.37 -7.71 21.19
CA THR A 118 22.75 -7.93 20.75
C THR A 118 23.25 -6.72 19.97
N ALA A 119 22.47 -6.23 19.00
CA ALA A 119 22.75 -4.98 18.28
C ALA A 119 22.88 -3.75 19.21
N LYS A 120 22.03 -3.65 20.24
CA LYS A 120 22.07 -2.58 21.25
C LYS A 120 23.37 -2.60 22.06
N ASN A 121 23.85 -3.79 22.43
CA ASN A 121 25.11 -3.96 23.14
C ASN A 121 26.32 -3.67 22.24
N VAL A 122 26.32 -4.12 20.98
CA VAL A 122 27.37 -3.76 19.98
C VAL A 122 27.46 -2.24 19.83
N LEU A 123 26.32 -1.56 19.63
CA LEU A 123 26.25 -0.10 19.54
C LEU A 123 26.81 0.58 20.79
N ARG A 124 26.44 0.11 21.99
CA ARG A 124 26.93 0.66 23.25
C ARG A 124 28.45 0.56 23.31
N VAL A 125 29.00 -0.65 23.17
CA VAL A 125 30.45 -0.92 23.29
C VAL A 125 31.26 -0.16 22.23
N LEU A 126 30.76 -0.05 20.99
CA LEU A 126 31.44 0.63 19.88
C LEU A 126 31.61 2.16 20.09
N VAL A 127 30.70 2.79 20.83
CA VAL A 127 30.70 4.25 21.08
C VAL A 127 31.22 4.61 22.48
N THR A 128 31.25 3.66 23.41
CA THR A 128 31.68 3.86 24.80
C THR A 128 33.14 4.34 24.86
N ASP A 129 33.36 5.44 25.60
CA ASP A 129 34.71 5.90 25.95
C ASP A 129 35.19 5.17 27.21
N PRO A 130 36.26 4.34 27.14
CA PRO A 130 36.76 3.61 28.30
C PRO A 130 37.45 4.53 29.32
N LEU A 131 37.91 5.73 28.93
CA LEU A 131 38.60 6.68 29.82
C LEU A 131 37.66 7.39 30.79
N GLN A 132 36.34 7.28 30.59
CA GLN A 132 35.32 7.94 31.39
C GLN A 132 34.46 6.92 32.13
N ASP A 133 33.93 7.30 33.30
CA ASP A 133 32.93 6.51 34.02
C ASP A 133 31.66 6.28 33.19
N GLU A 134 30.81 5.34 33.61
CA GLU A 134 29.54 5.03 32.93
C GLU A 134 28.66 6.29 32.79
N GLN A 135 28.48 6.75 31.55
CA GLN A 135 27.75 7.98 31.25
C GLN A 135 26.23 7.75 31.23
N GLU A 136 25.44 8.82 31.42
CA GLU A 136 23.97 8.73 31.50
C GLU A 136 23.33 8.12 30.24
N TRP A 137 23.90 8.38 29.05
CA TRP A 137 23.40 7.79 27.80
C TRP A 137 23.60 6.28 27.74
N GLU A 138 24.63 5.71 28.40
CA GLU A 138 24.84 4.26 28.45
C GLU A 138 23.69 3.59 29.22
N ARG A 139 23.19 4.26 30.27
CA ARG A 139 22.02 3.80 31.04
C ARG A 139 20.73 3.94 30.23
N GLN A 140 20.52 5.11 29.60
CA GLN A 140 19.37 5.33 28.70
C GLN A 140 19.34 4.29 27.56
N LEU A 141 20.49 3.94 26.98
CA LEU A 141 20.59 2.92 25.93
C LEU A 141 20.39 1.50 26.48
N LYS A 142 20.79 1.19 27.72
CA LYS A 142 20.48 -0.09 28.38
C LYS A 142 18.97 -0.26 28.57
N ASP A 143 18.27 0.78 29.02
CA ASP A 143 16.84 0.76 29.33
C ASP A 143 15.94 0.85 28.07
N HIS A 144 16.48 1.28 26.92
CA HIS A 144 15.73 1.42 25.66
C HIS A 144 15.27 0.07 25.06
N ASP A 145 14.00 -0.02 24.65
CA ASP A 145 13.42 -1.22 24.01
C ASP A 145 13.92 -1.35 22.55
N PRO A 146 14.61 -2.46 22.18
CA PRO A 146 15.16 -2.66 20.84
C PRO A 146 14.13 -2.65 19.70
N LYS A 147 12.85 -2.86 20.00
CA LYS A 147 11.77 -2.77 18.99
C LYS A 147 11.50 -1.35 18.52
N ASN A 148 11.85 -0.35 19.33
CA ASN A 148 11.65 1.05 19.01
C ASN A 148 12.89 1.64 18.34
N PRO A 149 12.73 2.36 17.21
CA PRO A 149 13.84 2.99 16.50
C PRO A 149 14.47 4.12 17.34
N LEU A 150 15.79 4.22 17.29
CA LEU A 150 16.58 5.21 18.01
C LEU A 150 17.61 5.84 17.09
N ILE A 151 17.80 7.16 17.20
CA ILE A 151 18.91 7.87 16.56
C ILE A 151 19.90 8.29 17.63
N VAL A 152 21.14 7.81 17.52
CA VAL A 152 22.26 8.22 18.37
C VAL A 152 23.12 9.22 17.59
N ARG A 153 23.14 10.48 18.01
CA ARG A 153 23.98 11.53 17.41
C ARG A 153 25.25 11.72 18.22
N ILE A 154 26.39 11.68 17.55
CA ILE A 154 27.69 11.94 18.19
C ILE A 154 28.08 13.40 17.96
N ARG A 155 28.30 14.16 19.04
CA ARG A 155 28.63 15.60 19.05
C ARG A 155 29.48 16.00 20.25
N SER A 156 30.27 17.06 20.12
CA SER A 156 31.01 17.62 21.25
C SER A 156 30.06 18.25 22.29
N THR A 157 30.40 18.15 23.58
CA THR A 157 29.64 18.77 24.68
C THR A 157 29.50 20.30 24.51
N GLU A 158 30.48 20.96 23.88
CA GLU A 158 30.42 22.40 23.57
C GLU A 158 29.38 22.72 22.48
N GLU A 159 29.19 21.82 21.51
CA GLU A 159 28.18 21.93 20.45
C GLU A 159 26.77 21.67 21.01
N GLN A 160 26.65 20.77 21.99
CA GLN A 160 25.39 20.51 22.71
C GLN A 160 24.90 21.74 23.49
N GLN A 161 25.80 22.56 24.03
CA GLN A 161 25.44 23.78 24.77
C GLN A 161 25.21 25.01 23.88
N SER A 162 25.89 25.09 22.73
CA SER A 162 25.79 26.23 21.80
C SER A 162 24.64 26.11 20.79
N THR A 163 24.09 24.91 20.56
CA THR A 163 22.92 24.72 19.69
C THR A 163 21.59 24.90 20.42
N LEU A 164 21.12 26.15 20.53
CA LEU A 164 19.71 26.48 20.82
C LEU A 164 18.78 26.11 19.63
N THR A 165 18.77 24.84 19.22
CA THR A 165 17.87 24.33 18.18
C THR A 165 16.53 23.96 18.79
N VAL A 166 15.52 24.78 18.55
CA VAL A 166 14.11 24.45 18.81
C VAL A 166 13.64 23.37 17.81
N THR A 167 13.94 22.11 18.11
CA THR A 167 13.53 20.95 17.30
C THR A 167 12.11 20.48 17.65
N LYS A 168 11.11 21.27 17.24
CA LYS A 168 9.73 20.78 17.17
C LYS A 168 9.56 19.81 15.99
N SER A 169 9.91 18.52 16.16
CA SER A 169 9.33 17.33 15.48
C SER A 169 10.21 16.06 15.46
N SER A 170 10.81 15.62 16.58
CA SER A 170 11.50 14.31 16.58
C SER A 170 10.47 13.17 16.52
N LEU A 171 10.30 12.58 15.33
CA LEU A 171 9.48 11.39 15.09
C LEU A 171 10.10 10.10 15.66
N PHE A 172 11.34 10.20 16.13
CA PHE A 172 12.15 9.12 16.70
C PHE A 172 12.66 9.53 18.08
N SER A 173 13.03 8.54 18.90
CA SER A 173 13.85 8.81 20.08
C SER A 173 15.25 9.26 19.63
N GLU A 174 15.81 10.30 20.25
CA GLU A 174 17.15 10.81 19.95
C GLU A 174 18.00 10.84 21.22
N ILE A 175 19.19 10.24 21.18
CA ILE A 175 20.20 10.32 22.24
C ILE A 175 21.43 11.04 21.68
N ASN A 176 21.96 12.01 22.43
CA ASN A 176 23.21 12.68 22.09
C ASN A 176 24.34 12.07 22.91
N VAL A 177 25.45 11.72 22.25
CA VAL A 177 26.64 11.13 22.86
C VAL A 177 27.84 12.00 22.57
N SER A 178 28.76 12.13 23.54
CA SER A 178 30.07 12.73 23.30
C SER A 178 31.14 11.69 23.59
N SER A 179 32.00 11.42 22.61
CA SER A 179 33.09 10.46 22.70
C SER A 179 34.30 10.99 21.96
N ALA A 180 35.45 11.04 22.63
CA ALA A 180 36.64 11.71 22.13
C ALA A 180 37.12 11.14 20.78
N GLU A 181 36.93 9.83 20.54
CA GLU A 181 37.29 9.20 19.27
C GLU A 181 36.37 9.60 18.10
N TRP A 182 35.10 9.89 18.37
CA TRP A 182 34.06 9.98 17.35
C TRP A 182 33.57 11.41 17.08
N ASN A 183 33.73 12.34 18.04
CA ASN A 183 33.18 13.71 17.98
C ASN A 183 33.49 14.47 16.67
N ASN A 184 34.71 14.35 16.13
CA ASN A 184 35.14 15.12 14.96
C ASN A 184 34.60 14.58 13.62
N HIS A 185 33.79 13.53 13.61
CA HIS A 185 33.42 12.79 12.39
C HIS A 185 32.00 13.04 11.88
N ASN A 186 31.18 13.88 12.53
CA ASN A 186 29.77 14.15 12.17
C ASN A 186 28.96 12.86 11.93
N LEU A 187 29.00 11.95 12.92
CA LEU A 187 28.43 10.60 12.83
C LEU A 187 27.02 10.55 13.45
N GLU A 188 26.04 10.08 12.66
CA GLU A 188 24.69 9.74 13.11
C GLU A 188 24.50 8.22 13.01
N LEU A 189 24.11 7.57 14.10
CA LEU A 189 23.86 6.12 14.15
C LEU A 189 22.36 5.85 14.26
N LEU A 190 21.81 5.06 13.34
CA LEU A 190 20.41 4.61 13.38
C LEU A 190 20.36 3.20 13.97
N PHE A 191 19.66 3.02 15.08
CA PHE A 191 19.48 1.73 15.73
C PHE A 191 18.04 1.25 15.60
N MET A 192 17.85 0.01 15.14
CA MET A 192 16.56 -0.69 15.13
C MET A 192 16.73 -2.21 14.96
N GLU A 193 15.74 -2.97 15.42
CA GLU A 193 15.51 -4.34 14.94
C GLU A 193 14.89 -4.32 13.53
N THR A 194 15.31 -5.25 12.66
CA THR A 194 14.82 -5.33 11.27
C THR A 194 14.48 -6.76 10.85
N HIS A 195 13.49 -6.87 9.98
CA HIS A 195 13.12 -8.09 9.28
C HIS A 195 13.41 -7.90 7.79
N LEU A 196 14.35 -8.67 7.25
CA LEU A 196 14.62 -8.67 5.81
C LEU A 196 13.56 -9.52 5.08
N PRO A 197 13.10 -9.10 3.90
CA PRO A 197 12.17 -9.88 3.09
C PRO A 197 12.86 -11.12 2.49
N GLU A 198 12.06 -12.07 1.99
CA GLU A 198 12.59 -13.08 1.07
C GLU A 198 13.01 -12.41 -0.24
N PHE A 199 14.29 -12.55 -0.60
CA PHE A 199 14.85 -11.94 -1.81
C PHE A 199 14.58 -12.79 -3.06
N SER A 200 14.48 -12.13 -4.22
CA SER A 200 14.38 -12.78 -5.52
C SER A 200 15.51 -13.79 -5.78
N ARG A 201 15.25 -14.82 -6.60
CA ARG A 201 16.28 -15.79 -7.02
C ARG A 201 17.21 -15.29 -8.13
N ASP A 202 16.81 -14.21 -8.82
CA ASP A 202 17.61 -13.58 -9.87
C ASP A 202 18.73 -12.76 -9.23
N GLN A 203 19.98 -13.24 -9.29
CA GLN A 203 21.16 -12.66 -8.61
C GLN A 203 21.28 -11.12 -8.74
N GLN A 204 20.99 -10.56 -9.91
CA GLN A 204 21.09 -9.12 -10.14
C GLN A 204 19.89 -8.31 -9.61
N ALA A 205 18.70 -8.89 -9.54
CA ALA A 205 17.57 -8.26 -8.86
C ALA A 205 17.75 -8.36 -7.34
N GLN A 206 18.21 -9.52 -6.89
CA GLN A 206 18.54 -9.84 -5.51
C GLN A 206 19.54 -8.86 -4.89
N ALA A 207 20.65 -8.54 -5.56
CA ALA A 207 21.61 -7.55 -5.06
C ALA A 207 20.96 -6.17 -4.82
N VAL A 208 20.18 -5.66 -5.79
CA VAL A 208 19.46 -4.38 -5.69
C VAL A 208 18.43 -4.41 -4.55
N GLU A 209 17.69 -5.51 -4.39
CA GLU A 209 16.68 -5.71 -3.34
C GLU A 209 17.30 -5.76 -1.94
N VAL A 210 18.42 -6.47 -1.77
CA VAL A 210 19.19 -6.55 -0.51
C VAL A 210 19.71 -5.17 -0.13
N GLU A 211 20.34 -4.49 -1.07
CA GLU A 211 20.94 -3.19 -0.82
C GLU A 211 19.89 -2.13 -0.47
N GLU A 212 18.71 -2.14 -1.11
CA GLU A 212 17.58 -1.28 -0.69
C GLU A 212 16.97 -1.70 0.64
N ALA A 213 16.83 -2.99 0.95
CA ALA A 213 16.29 -3.45 2.23
C ALA A 213 17.20 -3.09 3.42
N VAL A 214 18.53 -3.08 3.22
CA VAL A 214 19.53 -2.83 4.26
C VAL A 214 19.93 -1.36 4.36
N LEU A 215 20.15 -0.65 3.24
CA LEU A 215 20.56 0.77 3.25
C LEU A 215 19.38 1.76 3.24
N VAL A 216 18.15 1.28 3.02
CA VAL A 216 16.92 2.09 3.15
C VAL A 216 15.93 1.43 4.13
N PRO A 217 16.31 1.29 5.42
CA PRO A 217 15.42 0.74 6.43
C PRO A 217 14.10 1.53 6.51
N LYS A 218 13.02 0.79 6.73
CA LYS A 218 11.65 1.32 6.82
C LYS A 218 11.24 1.34 8.28
N VAL A 219 11.13 2.53 8.85
CA VAL A 219 10.81 2.74 10.24
C VAL A 219 9.31 3.00 10.39
N GLY A 220 8.63 2.18 11.19
CA GLY A 220 7.22 2.38 11.49
C GLY A 220 7.01 3.54 12.46
N ILE A 221 6.30 4.60 12.02
CA ILE A 221 5.93 5.72 12.88
C ILE A 221 4.45 5.56 13.28
N PRO A 222 4.11 5.58 14.58
CA PRO A 222 2.71 5.59 15.01
C PRO A 222 2.05 6.92 14.63
N SER A 223 1.06 6.83 13.75
CA SER A 223 0.17 7.95 13.41
C SER A 223 -1.02 8.01 14.36
N ALA A 224 -1.78 9.10 14.30
CA ALA A 224 -3.08 9.15 14.96
C ALA A 224 -3.99 8.03 14.43
N GLU A 225 -4.88 7.50 15.28
CA GLU A 225 -5.76 6.35 14.99
C GLU A 225 -5.08 4.97 14.89
N ASP A 226 -3.99 4.72 15.62
CA ASP A 226 -3.35 3.38 15.75
C ASP A 226 -2.84 2.81 14.40
N ARG A 227 -2.51 3.71 13.46
CA ARG A 227 -1.97 3.35 12.13
C ARG A 227 -0.48 3.59 12.10
N VAL A 228 0.30 2.56 11.81
CA VAL A 228 1.75 2.70 11.61
C VAL A 228 2.04 3.11 10.16
N THR A 229 2.58 4.30 9.95
CA THR A 229 3.05 4.77 8.63
C THR A 229 4.55 4.48 8.49
N PRO A 230 4.99 3.65 7.52
CA PRO A 230 6.41 3.39 7.30
C PRO A 230 7.10 4.59 6.64
N VAL A 231 8.18 5.07 7.24
CA VAL A 231 9.05 6.11 6.69
C VAL A 231 10.41 5.52 6.37
N THR A 232 10.91 5.79 5.16
CA THR A 232 12.24 5.35 4.71
C THR A 232 13.33 6.25 5.31
N THR A 233 14.28 5.65 6.02
CA THR A 233 15.41 6.36 6.64
C THR A 233 16.72 5.90 5.99
N PRO A 234 17.12 6.48 4.84
CA PRO A 234 18.32 6.04 4.12
C PRO A 234 19.60 6.29 4.93
N VAL A 235 20.55 5.36 4.81
CA VAL A 235 21.88 5.42 5.44
C VAL A 235 23.00 5.24 4.39
N HIS A 236 24.24 5.55 4.78
CA HIS A 236 25.42 5.40 3.92
C HIS A 236 26.09 4.04 4.09
N LYS A 237 26.12 3.53 5.32
CA LYS A 237 26.63 2.19 5.66
C LYS A 237 25.67 1.50 6.62
N ALA A 238 25.74 0.18 6.75
CA ALA A 238 24.96 -0.59 7.72
C ALA A 238 25.78 -1.72 8.36
N ILE A 239 25.54 -2.00 9.63
CA ILE A 239 26.05 -3.15 10.37
C ILE A 239 24.85 -4.07 10.65
N LEU A 240 24.80 -5.23 10.01
CA LEU A 240 23.83 -6.29 10.27
C LEU A 240 24.34 -7.17 11.41
N VAL A 241 23.63 -7.19 12.54
CA VAL A 241 24.02 -7.92 13.76
C VAL A 241 23.15 -9.15 13.96
N GLY A 242 23.80 -10.32 14.06
CA GLY A 242 23.20 -11.60 14.43
C GLY A 242 23.48 -11.99 15.88
N ASP A 243 22.49 -12.64 16.51
CA ASP A 243 22.59 -13.22 17.86
C ASP A 243 22.90 -14.73 17.80
N GLY A 244 24.11 -15.12 18.20
CA GLY A 244 24.54 -16.51 18.30
C GLY A 244 24.50 -17.29 16.98
N PHE A 245 24.47 -18.62 17.08
CA PHE A 245 24.44 -19.51 15.90
C PHE A 245 23.18 -19.33 15.04
N LYS A 246 22.03 -18.99 15.64
CA LYS A 246 20.80 -18.70 14.89
C LYS A 246 20.93 -17.39 14.08
N GLY A 247 21.54 -16.38 14.69
CA GLY A 247 21.93 -15.14 14.02
C GLY A 247 22.91 -15.39 12.87
N ALA A 248 23.93 -16.25 13.07
CA ALA A 248 24.86 -16.64 12.01
C ALA A 248 24.14 -17.18 10.77
N VAL A 249 23.23 -18.15 10.93
CA VAL A 249 22.45 -18.70 9.82
C VAL A 249 21.64 -17.62 9.10
N ASN A 250 20.94 -16.75 9.83
CA ASN A 250 20.15 -15.66 9.24
C ASN A 250 21.03 -14.68 8.45
N VAL A 251 22.19 -14.27 9.00
CA VAL A 251 23.13 -13.31 8.40
C VAL A 251 23.87 -13.91 7.20
N SER A 252 24.16 -15.22 7.22
CA SER A 252 24.74 -15.94 6.08
C SER A 252 23.82 -15.97 4.86
N VAL A 253 22.49 -16.08 5.07
CA VAL A 253 21.52 -16.15 3.96
C VAL A 253 21.39 -14.81 3.21
N VAL A 254 21.73 -13.67 3.82
CA VAL A 254 21.70 -12.36 3.16
C VAL A 254 22.79 -12.30 2.07
N PRO A 255 22.44 -12.24 0.76
CA PRO A 255 23.42 -12.27 -0.31
C PRO A 255 23.95 -10.86 -0.57
N ILE A 256 25.08 -10.54 0.06
CA ILE A 256 25.80 -9.28 -0.11
C ILE A 256 27.00 -9.56 -1.04
N PRO A 257 27.20 -8.80 -2.12
CA PRO A 257 28.31 -9.01 -3.03
C PRO A 257 29.67 -8.79 -2.35
N GLU A 258 30.62 -9.68 -2.62
CA GLU A 258 31.98 -9.59 -2.07
C GLU A 258 32.66 -8.29 -2.52
N GLY A 259 33.25 -7.57 -1.56
CA GLY A 259 33.88 -6.27 -1.79
C GLY A 259 32.97 -5.04 -1.58
N GLU A 260 31.69 -5.21 -1.24
CA GLU A 260 30.83 -4.07 -0.91
C GLU A 260 31.09 -3.53 0.50
N GLU A 261 31.90 -2.47 0.60
CA GLU A 261 32.25 -1.84 1.88
C GLU A 261 31.08 -1.20 2.64
N ALA A 262 29.90 -1.06 2.01
CA ALA A 262 28.74 -0.38 2.57
C ALA A 262 28.04 -1.18 3.67
N VAL A 263 28.07 -2.52 3.64
CA VAL A 263 27.39 -3.37 4.62
C VAL A 263 28.36 -4.33 5.29
N LEU A 264 28.43 -4.28 6.62
CA LEU A 264 29.16 -5.25 7.44
C LEU A 264 28.19 -6.25 8.06
N LYS A 265 28.58 -7.52 8.05
CA LYS A 265 27.87 -8.61 8.72
C LYS A 265 28.64 -8.99 9.99
N VAL A 266 27.97 -9.00 11.14
CA VAL A 266 28.56 -9.22 12.45
C VAL A 266 27.71 -10.22 13.24
N VAL A 267 28.33 -11.16 13.95
CA VAL A 267 27.62 -12.12 14.81
C VAL A 267 28.30 -12.23 16.17
N ASP A 268 27.53 -12.15 17.25
CA ASP A 268 28.03 -12.43 18.61
C ASP A 268 28.24 -13.95 18.79
N LEU A 269 29.50 -14.39 18.80
CA LEU A 269 29.91 -15.78 18.98
C LEU A 269 31.04 -15.87 20.00
N LYS A 270 30.67 -16.22 21.23
CA LYS A 270 31.58 -16.29 22.38
C LYS A 270 32.65 -17.36 22.20
N GLY A 271 33.92 -16.97 22.35
CA GLY A 271 35.06 -17.89 22.30
C GLY A 271 35.38 -18.49 20.93
N VAL A 272 34.92 -17.89 19.83
CA VAL A 272 35.25 -18.31 18.45
C VAL A 272 36.20 -17.30 17.80
N ASP A 273 37.44 -17.74 17.56
CA ASP A 273 38.46 -16.96 16.85
C ASP A 273 38.12 -16.85 15.35
N THR A 274 38.09 -15.62 14.82
CA THR A 274 37.80 -15.34 13.40
C THR A 274 38.72 -16.11 12.45
N LYS A 275 39.98 -16.33 12.84
CA LYS A 275 40.99 -17.01 12.01
C LYS A 275 40.72 -18.50 11.82
N GLN A 276 39.78 -19.07 12.57
CA GLN A 276 39.44 -20.50 12.52
C GLN A 276 38.11 -20.76 11.78
N LEU A 277 37.37 -19.71 11.42
CA LEU A 277 36.04 -19.80 10.82
C LEU A 277 35.99 -19.01 9.50
N GLU A 278 36.18 -19.70 8.37
CA GLU A 278 35.90 -19.14 7.04
C GLU A 278 34.38 -18.97 6.85
N ALA A 279 33.86 -17.82 7.27
CA ALA A 279 32.44 -17.47 7.20
C ALA A 279 32.23 -16.11 6.49
N PRO A 280 31.06 -15.90 5.84
CA PRO A 280 30.74 -14.63 5.16
C PRO A 280 30.27 -13.55 6.15
N PHE A 281 30.84 -13.50 7.37
CA PHE A 281 30.54 -12.55 8.43
C PHE A 281 31.69 -12.47 9.44
N GLU A 282 31.84 -11.32 10.11
CA GLU A 282 32.77 -11.15 11.23
C GLU A 282 32.20 -11.74 12.54
N THR A 283 33.02 -12.42 13.32
CA THR A 283 32.65 -12.83 14.70
C THR A 283 33.14 -11.80 15.71
N VAL A 284 32.34 -11.60 16.75
CA VAL A 284 32.62 -10.66 17.85
C VAL A 284 32.24 -11.31 19.17
N ASP A 285 32.94 -10.99 20.25
CA ASP A 285 32.56 -11.40 21.62
C ASP A 285 32.23 -10.16 22.44
N ILE A 286 30.94 -9.86 22.54
CA ILE A 286 30.43 -8.70 23.29
C ILE A 286 30.76 -8.81 24.78
N SER A 287 30.69 -10.02 25.36
CA SER A 287 30.98 -10.22 26.79
C SER A 287 32.43 -9.96 27.15
N THR A 288 33.36 -10.32 26.26
CA THR A 288 34.80 -10.05 26.45
C THR A 288 35.11 -8.55 26.31
N ALA A 289 34.46 -7.85 25.38
CA ALA A 289 34.61 -6.40 25.22
C ALA A 289 33.98 -5.59 26.37
N GLU A 290 32.78 -5.96 26.85
CA GLU A 290 32.17 -5.31 28.02
C GLU A 290 33.03 -5.47 29.28
N LYS A 291 33.65 -6.65 29.44
CA LYS A 291 34.59 -6.92 30.54
C LYS A 291 35.85 -6.07 30.42
N SER A 292 36.42 -5.89 29.22
CA SER A 292 37.64 -5.09 29.04
C SER A 292 37.39 -3.63 29.45
N VAL A 293 36.32 -3.01 28.94
CA VAL A 293 35.94 -1.63 29.28
C VAL A 293 35.71 -1.46 30.78
N SER A 294 35.07 -2.43 31.43
CA SER A 294 34.83 -2.42 32.88
C SER A 294 36.14 -2.48 33.68
N LEU A 295 37.07 -3.37 33.32
CA LEU A 295 38.38 -3.49 33.97
C LEU A 295 39.23 -2.22 33.82
N PHE A 296 39.14 -1.54 32.69
CA PHE A 296 39.86 -0.28 32.46
C PHE A 296 39.30 0.86 33.31
N ARG A 297 37.97 0.94 33.45
CA ARG A 297 37.28 1.90 34.32
C ARG A 297 37.61 1.68 35.81
N GLU A 298 37.77 0.43 36.25
CA GLU A 298 38.22 0.13 37.62
C GLU A 298 39.64 0.66 37.91
N SER A 299 40.56 0.54 36.96
CA SER A 299 41.90 1.14 37.08
C SER A 299 42.62 1.23 35.74
N SER A 300 43.22 2.40 35.47
CA SER A 300 44.16 2.59 34.36
C SER A 300 45.39 1.69 34.41
N ARG A 301 45.69 1.04 35.56
CA ARG A 301 46.72 0.00 35.66
C ARG A 301 46.38 -1.27 34.87
N ASN A 302 45.10 -1.50 34.57
CA ASN A 302 44.63 -2.65 33.83
C ASN A 302 44.73 -2.47 32.31
N ALA A 303 45.38 -1.39 31.83
CA ALA A 303 45.51 -1.06 30.40
C ALA A 303 45.97 -2.22 29.51
N ILE A 304 46.94 -3.02 29.97
CA ILE A 304 47.47 -4.17 29.21
C ILE A 304 46.42 -5.30 29.09
N GLU A 305 45.64 -5.54 30.14
CA GLU A 305 44.57 -6.54 30.12
C GLU A 305 43.36 -6.04 29.31
N PHE A 306 43.05 -4.75 29.40
CA PHE A 306 42.06 -4.09 28.53
C PHE A 306 42.43 -4.26 27.05
N GLU A 307 43.65 -3.88 26.66
CA GLU A 307 44.12 -3.96 25.27
C GLU A 307 44.01 -5.39 24.75
N ARG A 308 44.51 -6.37 25.52
CA ARG A 308 44.40 -7.78 25.18
C ARG A 308 42.95 -8.21 24.97
N LEU A 309 42.06 -7.99 25.95
CA LEU A 309 40.67 -8.43 25.86
C LEU A 309 39.90 -7.69 24.76
N TRP A 310 40.26 -6.43 24.48
CA TRP A 310 39.70 -5.67 23.37
C TRP A 310 40.08 -6.27 22.02
N TYR A 311 41.35 -6.65 21.80
CA TYR A 311 41.77 -7.39 20.61
C TYR A 311 41.16 -8.79 20.53
N ASP A 312 41.15 -9.55 21.63
CA ASP A 312 40.54 -10.88 21.72
C ASP A 312 39.02 -10.86 21.40
N SER A 313 38.34 -9.71 21.56
CA SER A 313 36.91 -9.52 21.27
C SER A 313 36.56 -9.19 19.81
N ASN A 314 37.55 -8.93 18.95
CA ASN A 314 37.43 -8.45 17.56
C ASN A 314 36.72 -7.09 17.34
N PHE A 315 36.35 -6.35 18.40
CA PHE A 315 35.84 -4.96 18.25
C PHE A 315 36.77 -4.00 17.47
N PRO A 316 38.11 -4.11 17.50
CA PRO A 316 39.00 -3.33 16.64
C PRO A 316 38.67 -3.42 15.13
N ALA A 317 38.18 -4.56 14.64
CA ALA A 317 37.78 -4.71 13.25
C ALA A 317 36.55 -3.86 12.92
N LEU A 318 35.52 -3.88 13.78
CA LEU A 318 34.34 -3.01 13.67
C LEU A 318 34.73 -1.53 13.67
N THR A 319 35.57 -1.13 14.63
CA THR A 319 36.07 0.24 14.76
C THR A 319 36.84 0.69 13.52
N THR A 320 37.66 -0.19 12.94
CA THR A 320 38.44 0.09 11.72
C THR A 320 37.54 0.23 10.49
N TRP A 321 36.55 -0.66 10.32
CA TRP A 321 35.58 -0.60 9.22
C TRP A 321 34.63 0.61 9.32
N LEU A 322 34.30 1.04 10.53
CA LEU A 322 33.52 2.26 10.73
C LEU A 322 34.38 3.49 10.40
N LYS A 323 35.62 3.54 10.91
CA LYS A 323 36.58 4.62 10.62
C LYS A 323 36.85 4.77 9.12
N SER A 324 37.06 3.69 8.36
CA SER A 324 37.31 3.75 6.91
C SER A 324 36.22 4.46 6.11
N GLY A 325 34.96 4.45 6.58
CA GLY A 325 33.86 5.17 5.94
C GLY A 325 33.78 6.66 6.26
N ILE A 326 34.27 7.08 7.43
CA ILE A 326 34.04 8.41 8.01
C ILE A 326 35.29 9.30 8.06
N THR A 327 36.49 8.72 8.01
CA THR A 327 37.75 9.47 7.97
C THR A 327 38.03 9.95 6.55
N SER A 328 38.19 11.26 6.37
CA SER A 328 38.65 11.90 5.13
C SER A 328 40.11 12.34 5.26
N SER A 329 40.96 12.03 4.29
CA SER A 329 42.29 12.64 4.16
C SER A 329 42.18 14.03 3.52
N ASP A 330 42.78 15.06 4.11
CA ASP A 330 43.01 16.40 3.52
C ASP A 330 41.87 16.93 2.62
N GLU A 331 40.78 17.39 3.23
CA GLU A 331 39.62 18.03 2.57
C GLU A 331 38.94 17.19 1.47
N SER A 332 39.16 15.87 1.45
CA SER A 332 38.46 14.93 0.55
C SER A 332 37.02 14.64 0.98
N THR A 333 36.23 14.14 0.03
CA THR A 333 34.87 13.65 0.28
C THR A 333 34.89 12.36 1.07
N LYS A 334 34.16 12.27 2.20
CA LYS A 334 34.14 11.04 3.01
C LYS A 334 33.82 9.78 2.18
N PRO A 335 34.58 8.67 2.34
CA PRO A 335 34.40 7.46 1.54
C PRO A 335 32.97 6.91 1.55
N ALA A 336 32.25 6.99 2.67
CA ALA A 336 30.85 6.54 2.76
C ALA A 336 29.90 7.31 1.80
N VAL A 337 30.14 8.61 1.57
CA VAL A 337 29.36 9.41 0.60
C VAL A 337 29.71 9.00 -0.84
N ARG A 338 30.99 8.73 -1.11
CA ARG A 338 31.46 8.25 -2.42
C ARG A 338 30.88 6.87 -2.75
N GLY A 339 30.90 5.95 -1.78
CA GLY A 339 30.32 4.61 -1.90
C GLY A 339 28.80 4.65 -2.12
N LEU A 340 28.07 5.52 -1.41
CA LEU A 340 26.63 5.73 -1.63
C LEU A 340 26.32 6.18 -3.06
N ILE A 341 27.14 7.06 -3.64
CA ILE A 341 26.93 7.54 -5.02
C ILE A 341 27.32 6.46 -6.03
N ALA A 342 28.44 5.76 -5.84
CA ALA A 342 28.88 4.67 -6.71
C ALA A 342 27.81 3.57 -6.80
N SER A 343 27.32 3.12 -5.65
CA SER A 343 26.28 2.10 -5.54
C SER A 343 24.93 2.56 -6.12
N LEU A 344 24.51 3.82 -5.91
CA LEU A 344 23.32 4.37 -6.56
C LEU A 344 23.44 4.33 -8.10
N LEU A 345 24.57 4.75 -8.65
CA LEU A 345 24.81 4.74 -10.10
C LEU A 345 24.82 3.30 -10.67
N ASN A 346 25.43 2.35 -9.97
CA ASN A 346 25.43 0.93 -10.36
C ASN A 346 24.02 0.33 -10.31
N ASN A 347 23.21 0.67 -9.30
CA ASN A 347 21.81 0.25 -9.20
C ASN A 347 20.95 0.79 -10.35
N VAL A 348 21.17 2.03 -10.79
CA VAL A 348 20.48 2.59 -11.96
C VAL A 348 20.83 1.79 -13.22
N LEU A 349 22.10 1.42 -13.43
CA LEU A 349 22.51 0.56 -14.56
C LEU A 349 21.88 -0.84 -14.49
N ALA A 350 21.92 -1.48 -13.32
CA ALA A 350 21.30 -2.81 -13.11
C ALA A 350 19.79 -2.79 -13.40
N ARG A 351 19.09 -1.72 -12.99
CA ARG A 351 17.67 -1.51 -13.29
C ARG A 351 17.41 -1.21 -14.77
N CYS A 352 18.26 -0.41 -15.43
CA CYS A 352 18.22 -0.24 -16.88
C CYS A 352 18.34 -1.59 -17.60
N GLU A 353 19.30 -2.44 -17.22
CA GLU A 353 19.45 -3.77 -17.81
C GLU A 353 18.26 -4.69 -17.53
N GLN A 354 17.72 -4.68 -16.31
CA GLN A 354 16.54 -5.49 -15.96
C GLN A 354 15.31 -5.04 -16.77
N ALA A 355 15.10 -3.73 -16.93
CA ALA A 355 14.06 -3.18 -17.80
C ALA A 355 14.27 -3.58 -19.26
N ASN A 356 15.51 -3.52 -19.75
CA ASN A 356 15.84 -3.94 -21.12
C ASN A 356 15.60 -5.44 -21.33
N ARG A 357 15.98 -6.28 -20.37
CA ARG A 357 15.71 -7.73 -20.40
C ARG A 357 14.22 -8.03 -20.33
N ARG A 358 13.44 -7.31 -19.52
CA ARG A 358 11.97 -7.41 -19.54
C ARG A 358 11.39 -7.03 -20.90
N GLU A 359 11.93 -6.02 -21.58
CA GLU A 359 11.47 -5.62 -22.91
C GLU A 359 11.85 -6.65 -23.99
N VAL A 360 13.09 -7.15 -23.99
CA VAL A 360 13.52 -8.25 -24.86
C VAL A 360 12.70 -9.51 -24.60
N ILE A 361 12.37 -9.82 -23.34
CA ILE A 361 11.46 -10.91 -22.98
C ILE A 361 10.05 -10.64 -23.54
N LYS A 362 9.49 -9.43 -23.41
CA LYS A 362 8.19 -9.09 -24.07
C LYS A 362 8.24 -9.21 -25.59
N GLN A 363 9.38 -8.92 -26.23
CA GLN A 363 9.54 -9.03 -27.69
C GLN A 363 9.78 -10.48 -28.14
N THR A 364 10.43 -11.31 -27.31
CA THR A 364 10.75 -12.72 -27.60
C THR A 364 9.61 -13.67 -27.22
N TYR A 365 8.89 -13.35 -26.14
CA TYR A 365 7.69 -14.03 -25.64
C TYR A 365 6.40 -13.27 -25.99
N GLN A 366 6.48 -12.23 -26.83
CA GLN A 366 5.34 -11.90 -27.68
C GLN A 366 5.05 -13.18 -28.46
N PRO A 367 3.86 -13.81 -28.32
CA PRO A 367 3.47 -14.79 -29.32
C PRO A 367 3.59 -14.09 -30.67
N ALA A 368 4.31 -14.71 -31.62
CA ALA A 368 4.55 -14.15 -32.95
C ALA A 368 3.26 -13.50 -33.45
N PRO A 369 3.32 -12.23 -33.93
CA PRO A 369 2.15 -11.36 -34.09
C PRO A 369 1.05 -12.19 -34.72
N ILE A 370 -0.03 -12.39 -33.94
CA ILE A 370 -1.01 -13.45 -34.19
C ILE A 370 -1.28 -13.42 -35.68
N ILE A 371 -0.97 -14.52 -36.37
CA ILE A 371 -1.41 -14.71 -37.74
C ILE A 371 -2.92 -14.68 -37.61
N GLN A 372 -3.48 -13.49 -37.86
CA GLN A 372 -4.89 -13.24 -37.90
C GLN A 372 -5.35 -14.16 -39.01
N ASP A 373 -5.87 -15.31 -38.64
CA ASP A 373 -6.63 -16.11 -39.57
C ASP A 373 -8.00 -15.41 -39.59
N PRO A 374 -8.30 -14.59 -40.62
CA PRO A 374 -9.51 -13.78 -40.62
C PRO A 374 -10.77 -14.66 -40.62
N SER A 375 -10.62 -15.97 -40.82
CA SER A 375 -11.63 -17.01 -40.68
C SER A 375 -12.05 -17.32 -39.24
N LEU A 376 -11.21 -17.09 -38.22
CA LEU A 376 -11.52 -17.48 -36.83
C LEU A 376 -12.50 -16.53 -36.15
N SER A 377 -12.38 -15.22 -36.37
CA SER A 377 -13.30 -14.23 -35.78
C SER A 377 -14.78 -14.40 -36.21
N PRO A 378 -15.16 -14.70 -37.47
CA PRO A 378 -16.55 -14.98 -37.80
C PRO A 378 -17.04 -16.31 -37.21
N ILE A 379 -16.18 -17.33 -37.05
CA ILE A 379 -16.55 -18.60 -36.41
C ILE A 379 -16.88 -18.39 -34.93
N LEU A 380 -16.06 -17.63 -34.19
CA LEU A 380 -16.33 -17.30 -32.79
C LEU A 380 -17.58 -16.42 -32.62
N ASN A 381 -17.81 -15.45 -33.52
CA ASN A 381 -19.05 -14.66 -33.53
C ASN A 381 -20.28 -15.51 -33.86
N GLN A 382 -20.17 -16.50 -34.75
CA GLN A 382 -21.24 -17.45 -35.03
C GLN A 382 -21.52 -18.34 -33.81
N ALA A 383 -20.49 -18.84 -33.12
CA ALA A 383 -20.63 -19.62 -31.90
C ALA A 383 -21.30 -18.81 -30.78
N LEU A 384 -20.93 -17.54 -30.60
CA LEU A 384 -21.60 -16.60 -29.70
C LEU A 384 -23.08 -16.39 -30.08
N GLY A 385 -23.38 -16.24 -31.37
CA GLY A 385 -24.76 -16.11 -31.87
C GLY A 385 -25.63 -17.36 -31.69
N ILE A 386 -25.04 -18.56 -31.77
CA ILE A 386 -25.73 -19.82 -31.47
C ILE A 386 -25.98 -19.92 -29.95
N TRP A 387 -24.98 -19.59 -29.14
CA TRP A 387 -25.11 -19.57 -27.68
C TRP A 387 -26.18 -18.59 -27.21
N SER A 388 -26.23 -17.36 -27.74
CA SER A 388 -27.22 -16.37 -27.32
C SER A 388 -28.65 -16.76 -27.70
N GLN A 389 -28.85 -17.32 -28.90
CA GLN A 389 -30.14 -17.86 -29.32
C GLN A 389 -30.63 -18.96 -28.37
N LYS A 390 -29.75 -19.90 -27.99
CA LYS A 390 -30.07 -20.94 -27.01
C LYS A 390 -30.32 -20.39 -25.62
N ALA A 391 -29.51 -19.45 -25.14
CA ALA A 391 -29.66 -18.84 -23.82
C ALA A 391 -30.98 -18.05 -23.71
N HIS A 392 -31.39 -17.35 -24.77
CA HIS A 392 -32.69 -16.68 -24.83
C HIS A 392 -33.87 -17.66 -24.96
N ALA A 393 -33.71 -18.78 -25.67
CA ALA A 393 -34.73 -19.84 -25.71
C ALA A 393 -34.87 -20.52 -24.35
N GLU A 394 -33.78 -20.96 -23.71
CA GLU A 394 -33.78 -21.55 -22.37
C GLU A 394 -34.43 -20.60 -21.36
N LEU A 395 -34.08 -19.30 -21.38
CA LEU A 395 -34.68 -18.32 -20.49
C LEU A 395 -36.21 -18.24 -20.63
N GLN A 396 -36.74 -18.37 -21.84
CA GLN A 396 -38.18 -18.33 -22.09
C GLN A 396 -38.82 -19.65 -21.68
N ASP A 397 -38.35 -20.78 -22.23
CA ASP A 397 -38.94 -22.10 -22.03
C ASP A 397 -38.88 -22.54 -20.55
N GLU A 398 -37.73 -22.39 -19.90
CA GLU A 398 -37.55 -22.84 -18.51
C GLU A 398 -38.27 -21.96 -17.49
N LEU A 399 -38.36 -20.65 -17.73
CA LEU A 399 -39.17 -19.77 -16.87
C LEU A 399 -40.67 -19.97 -17.11
N ASP A 400 -41.13 -20.17 -18.34
CA ASP A 400 -42.53 -20.44 -18.62
C ASP A 400 -42.95 -21.81 -18.04
N LEU A 401 -42.09 -22.83 -18.10
CA LEU A 401 -42.31 -24.10 -17.39
C LEU A 401 -42.30 -23.92 -15.86
N ALA A 402 -41.43 -23.07 -15.32
CA ALA A 402 -41.37 -22.77 -13.89
C ALA A 402 -42.65 -22.08 -13.38
N PHE A 403 -43.09 -21.02 -14.06
CA PHE A 403 -44.25 -20.22 -13.68
C PHE A 403 -45.59 -20.90 -14.02
N THR A 404 -45.69 -21.64 -15.12
CA THR A 404 -46.88 -22.49 -15.36
C THR A 404 -46.91 -23.72 -14.45
N GLY A 405 -45.78 -24.08 -13.85
CA GLY A 405 -45.57 -25.29 -13.06
C GLY A 405 -46.38 -25.38 -11.75
N ARG A 406 -46.54 -26.62 -11.25
CA ARG A 406 -47.32 -26.90 -10.02
C ARG A 406 -46.77 -26.18 -8.78
N ARG A 407 -45.46 -25.91 -8.73
CA ARG A 407 -44.78 -25.26 -7.59
C ARG A 407 -45.14 -23.77 -7.49
N TRP A 408 -45.13 -23.04 -8.60
CA TRP A 408 -45.59 -21.64 -8.64
C TRP A 408 -47.08 -21.52 -8.30
N ARG A 409 -47.92 -22.46 -8.77
CA ARG A 409 -49.34 -22.52 -8.41
C ARG A 409 -49.61 -22.81 -6.92
N LYS A 410 -48.67 -23.43 -6.19
CA LYS A 410 -48.78 -23.58 -4.72
C LYS A 410 -48.67 -22.24 -4.00
N LEU A 411 -47.95 -21.27 -4.55
CA LEU A 411 -47.91 -19.89 -4.06
C LEU A 411 -49.23 -19.13 -4.37
N GLY A 412 -50.38 -19.79 -4.26
CA GLY A 412 -51.70 -19.18 -4.35
C GLY A 412 -52.04 -18.42 -3.07
N TRP A 413 -52.83 -17.35 -3.20
CA TRP A 413 -53.14 -16.40 -2.13
C TRP A 413 -53.65 -17.04 -0.82
N TRP A 414 -54.38 -18.15 -0.91
CA TRP A 414 -54.95 -18.84 0.26
C TRP A 414 -53.92 -19.68 1.03
N GLN A 415 -52.82 -20.11 0.39
CA GLN A 415 -51.76 -20.86 1.07
C GLN A 415 -50.90 -19.96 1.96
N LEU A 416 -50.85 -18.65 1.68
CA LEU A 416 -50.14 -17.68 2.52
C LEU A 416 -50.62 -17.69 3.98
N PHE A 417 -51.91 -17.89 4.24
CA PHE A 417 -52.42 -17.95 5.62
C PHE A 417 -51.86 -19.12 6.44
N TRP A 418 -51.39 -20.18 5.77
CA TRP A 418 -50.86 -21.39 6.41
C TRP A 418 -49.34 -21.47 6.35
N ARG A 419 -48.72 -20.96 5.27
CA ARG A 419 -47.30 -21.14 4.97
C ARG A 419 -46.73 -19.95 4.20
N VAL A 420 -46.55 -18.82 4.87
CA VAL A 420 -45.79 -17.69 4.27
C VAL A 420 -44.34 -18.06 4.03
N ASP A 421 -43.76 -18.92 4.88
CA ASP A 421 -42.34 -19.28 4.83
C ASP A 421 -41.98 -20.29 3.73
N ASP A 422 -42.98 -20.90 3.06
CA ASP A 422 -42.75 -21.69 1.84
C ASP A 422 -42.38 -20.79 0.64
N VAL A 423 -42.67 -19.48 0.69
CA VAL A 423 -42.34 -18.49 -0.38
C VAL A 423 -40.85 -18.50 -0.74
N PRO A 424 -39.91 -18.17 0.18
CA PRO A 424 -38.48 -18.15 -0.13
C PRO A 424 -37.93 -19.51 -0.54
N PHE A 425 -38.45 -20.61 0.01
CA PHE A 425 -37.99 -21.96 -0.35
C PHE A 425 -38.34 -22.28 -1.81
N LEU A 426 -39.61 -22.11 -2.19
CA LEU A 426 -40.09 -22.45 -3.53
C LEU A 426 -39.48 -21.55 -4.62
N THR A 427 -39.26 -20.25 -4.34
CA THR A 427 -38.63 -19.34 -5.30
C THR A 427 -37.12 -19.60 -5.44
N ASN A 428 -36.40 -19.87 -4.35
CA ASN A 428 -34.97 -20.22 -4.43
C ASN A 428 -34.75 -21.52 -5.20
N GLU A 429 -35.56 -22.55 -4.92
CA GLU A 429 -35.46 -23.83 -5.62
C GLU A 429 -35.77 -23.67 -7.13
N MET A 430 -36.78 -22.86 -7.46
CA MET A 430 -37.15 -22.52 -8.83
C MET A 430 -35.98 -21.86 -9.57
N LEU A 431 -35.37 -20.81 -9.00
CA LEU A 431 -34.22 -20.13 -9.61
C LEU A 431 -33.01 -21.08 -9.76
N ASN A 432 -32.69 -21.87 -8.73
CA ASN A 432 -31.55 -22.79 -8.79
C ASN A 432 -31.71 -23.90 -9.84
N GLN A 433 -32.94 -24.36 -10.11
CA GLN A 433 -33.20 -25.44 -11.06
C GLN A 433 -33.47 -24.97 -12.49
N ARG A 434 -33.94 -23.73 -12.69
CA ARG A 434 -34.52 -23.26 -13.97
C ARG A 434 -33.92 -21.95 -14.51
N PHE A 435 -33.14 -21.20 -13.72
CA PHE A 435 -32.54 -19.94 -14.18
C PHE A 435 -31.20 -20.20 -14.88
N LEU A 436 -31.24 -20.39 -16.21
CA LEU A 436 -30.08 -20.50 -17.11
C LEU A 436 -28.99 -21.53 -16.71
N PRO A 437 -29.31 -22.75 -16.23
CA PRO A 437 -28.29 -23.75 -15.88
C PRO A 437 -27.52 -24.27 -17.12
N THR A 438 -28.15 -24.37 -18.28
CA THR A 438 -27.54 -24.93 -19.50
C THR A 438 -26.70 -23.88 -20.21
N ALA A 439 -27.22 -22.67 -20.36
CA ALA A 439 -26.49 -21.53 -20.93
C ALA A 439 -25.22 -21.21 -20.13
N GLU A 440 -25.23 -21.35 -18.80
CA GLU A 440 -24.04 -21.21 -17.95
C GLU A 440 -22.97 -22.29 -18.25
N GLN A 441 -23.37 -23.53 -18.56
CA GLN A 441 -22.45 -24.60 -18.95
C GLN A 441 -21.91 -24.41 -20.38
N GLU A 442 -22.78 -24.08 -21.33
CA GLU A 442 -22.35 -23.77 -22.71
C GLU A 442 -21.47 -22.52 -22.77
N LEU A 443 -21.66 -21.57 -21.85
CA LEU A 443 -20.81 -20.39 -21.71
C LEU A 443 -19.39 -20.73 -21.27
N VAL A 444 -19.22 -21.66 -20.31
CA VAL A 444 -17.89 -22.15 -19.92
C VAL A 444 -17.20 -22.83 -21.09
N TYR A 445 -17.95 -23.61 -21.89
CA TYR A 445 -17.43 -24.25 -23.10
C TYR A 445 -17.01 -23.22 -24.17
N LEU A 446 -17.84 -22.20 -24.44
CA LEU A 446 -17.53 -21.10 -25.36
C LEU A 446 -16.30 -20.29 -24.91
N ALA A 447 -16.19 -19.99 -23.62
CA ALA A 447 -15.00 -19.33 -23.05
C ALA A 447 -13.74 -20.20 -23.21
N GLY A 448 -13.87 -21.53 -23.09
CA GLY A 448 -12.80 -22.49 -23.39
C GLY A 448 -12.35 -22.43 -24.85
N GLN A 449 -13.28 -22.42 -25.81
CA GLN A 449 -12.96 -22.29 -27.24
C GLN A 449 -12.26 -20.95 -27.56
N ILE A 450 -12.69 -19.85 -26.93
CA ILE A 450 -12.05 -18.54 -27.10
C ILE A 450 -10.63 -18.53 -26.50
N ALA A 451 -10.43 -19.16 -25.35
CA ALA A 451 -9.12 -19.30 -24.72
C ALA A 451 -8.17 -20.18 -25.56
N GLU A 452 -8.65 -21.28 -26.12
CA GLU A 452 -7.89 -22.15 -27.04
C GLU A 452 -7.48 -21.40 -28.31
N ALA A 453 -8.42 -20.68 -28.93
CA ALA A 453 -8.17 -19.88 -30.13
C ALA A 453 -7.15 -18.76 -29.91
N ARG A 454 -7.04 -18.23 -28.68
CA ARG A 454 -6.18 -17.08 -28.33
C ARG A 454 -4.90 -17.42 -27.55
N LYS A 455 -4.77 -18.64 -27.04
CA LYS A 455 -3.60 -19.11 -26.26
C LYS A 455 -3.19 -18.19 -25.10
N ALA A 456 -4.16 -17.52 -24.48
CA ALA A 456 -3.91 -16.55 -23.40
C ALA A 456 -5.11 -16.47 -22.45
N ASP A 457 -4.84 -16.33 -21.15
CA ASP A 457 -5.86 -16.12 -20.13
C ASP A 457 -6.64 -14.84 -20.38
N GLN A 458 -7.91 -14.96 -20.77
CA GLN A 458 -8.78 -13.82 -21.03
C GLN A 458 -9.40 -13.31 -19.71
N GLN A 459 -9.26 -12.02 -19.44
CA GLN A 459 -9.98 -11.33 -18.36
C GLN A 459 -11.25 -10.71 -18.94
N TYR A 460 -12.39 -11.34 -18.71
CA TYR A 460 -13.69 -10.80 -19.11
C TYR A 460 -14.11 -9.65 -18.17
N PRO A 461 -14.84 -8.64 -18.67
CA PRO A 461 -15.61 -7.73 -17.83
C PRO A 461 -16.49 -8.53 -16.86
N GLN A 462 -16.53 -8.12 -15.59
CA GLN A 462 -17.37 -8.72 -14.58
C GLN A 462 -18.32 -7.64 -14.04
N PRO A 463 -19.56 -7.99 -13.65
CA PRO A 463 -20.46 -7.02 -13.04
C PRO A 463 -19.87 -6.50 -11.73
N LEU A 464 -19.74 -5.18 -11.61
CA LEU A 464 -19.25 -4.51 -10.40
C LEU A 464 -20.22 -4.80 -9.24
N SER A 465 -19.82 -5.61 -8.26
CA SER A 465 -20.61 -5.72 -7.04
C SER A 465 -20.38 -4.48 -6.17
N VAL A 466 -21.42 -4.02 -5.47
CA VAL A 466 -21.33 -2.88 -4.55
C VAL A 466 -20.36 -3.16 -3.38
N ASN A 467 -20.04 -4.44 -3.12
CA ASN A 467 -19.11 -4.86 -2.08
C ASN A 467 -17.64 -4.99 -2.56
N ASP A 468 -17.36 -5.06 -3.86
CA ASP A 468 -15.98 -5.21 -4.38
C ASP A 468 -15.11 -3.94 -4.22
N ASN A 469 -15.71 -2.82 -3.80
CA ASN A 469 -14.98 -1.64 -3.31
C ASN A 469 -14.11 -1.93 -2.06
N TYR A 470 -14.18 -3.14 -1.49
CA TYR A 470 -13.31 -3.61 -0.41
C TYR A 470 -12.30 -4.70 -0.81
N ALA A 471 -12.13 -5.00 -2.11
CA ALA A 471 -11.12 -5.95 -2.63
C ALA A 471 -9.65 -5.48 -2.49
N GLY A 472 -9.38 -4.57 -1.55
CA GLY A 472 -8.06 -4.11 -1.10
C GLY A 472 -7.89 -4.19 0.42
N LYS A 473 -8.72 -4.97 1.13
CA LYS A 473 -8.56 -5.27 2.56
C LYS A 473 -8.71 -6.78 2.82
N PRO A 474 -7.86 -7.41 3.64
CA PRO A 474 -8.12 -8.76 4.11
C PRO A 474 -9.33 -8.76 5.05
N GLU A 475 -10.36 -9.56 4.75
CA GLU A 475 -11.49 -9.75 5.65
C GLU A 475 -11.08 -10.56 6.89
N LEU A 476 -10.96 -9.88 8.04
CA LEU A 476 -10.83 -10.54 9.34
C LEU A 476 -12.19 -11.10 9.78
N LYS A 477 -12.36 -12.41 9.61
CA LYS A 477 -13.55 -13.11 10.12
C LYS A 477 -13.38 -13.42 11.61
N ARG A 478 -14.11 -12.72 12.47
CA ARG A 478 -14.25 -13.10 13.90
C ARG A 478 -14.85 -14.50 14.01
N LEU A 479 -14.06 -15.47 14.41
CA LEU A 479 -14.53 -16.62 15.18
C LEU A 479 -14.50 -16.25 16.67
N GLY A 480 -15.36 -16.87 17.48
CA GLY A 480 -15.46 -16.56 18.90
C GLY A 480 -14.15 -16.88 19.64
N SER A 481 -13.81 -16.04 20.62
CA SER A 481 -12.54 -16.07 21.39
C SER A 481 -11.32 -15.41 20.74
N GLY A 482 -11.36 -14.09 20.59
CA GLY A 482 -10.32 -13.18 21.10
C GLY A 482 -8.94 -13.11 20.41
N GLU A 483 -8.58 -14.02 19.51
CA GLU A 483 -7.22 -14.09 18.95
C GLU A 483 -7.21 -13.86 17.43
N LEU A 484 -6.19 -13.14 16.94
CA LEU A 484 -6.10 -12.65 15.55
C LEU A 484 -4.85 -13.21 14.87
N GLU A 485 -4.97 -14.32 14.16
CA GLU A 485 -3.94 -14.78 13.22
C GLU A 485 -4.23 -14.31 11.79
N PRO A 486 -3.24 -13.75 11.06
CA PRO A 486 -3.36 -13.48 9.64
C PRO A 486 -3.18 -14.77 8.84
N MET A 487 -4.28 -15.38 8.39
CA MET A 487 -4.21 -16.56 7.54
C MET A 487 -3.60 -16.18 6.18
N VAL A 488 -2.37 -16.65 5.93
CA VAL A 488 -1.73 -16.56 4.60
C VAL A 488 -2.64 -17.26 3.60
N LEU A 489 -3.17 -16.51 2.64
CA LEU A 489 -4.01 -17.08 1.57
C LEU A 489 -3.09 -17.82 0.60
N VAL A 490 -2.84 -19.10 0.90
CA VAL A 490 -2.09 -20.03 0.04
C VAL A 490 -2.89 -20.24 -1.24
N ASN A 491 -2.66 -19.38 -2.22
CA ASN A 491 -3.34 -19.40 -3.51
C ASN A 491 -2.72 -20.44 -4.45
N THR A 492 -2.55 -21.68 -3.98
CA THR A 492 -2.02 -22.83 -4.76
C THR A 492 -3.13 -23.54 -5.54
N ARG A 493 -3.90 -22.77 -6.30
CA ARG A 493 -4.67 -23.29 -7.43
C ARG A 493 -4.43 -22.37 -8.62
N PRO A 494 -4.06 -22.89 -9.80
CA PRO A 494 -4.04 -22.06 -11.01
C PRO A 494 -5.43 -21.44 -11.17
N ALA A 495 -5.48 -20.13 -11.40
CA ALA A 495 -6.74 -19.44 -11.57
C ALA A 495 -7.43 -20.01 -12.81
N LEU A 496 -8.56 -20.69 -12.61
CA LEU A 496 -9.42 -21.11 -13.72
C LEU A 496 -9.75 -19.85 -14.57
N PRO A 497 -9.74 -19.95 -15.91
CA PRO A 497 -9.98 -18.80 -16.78
C PRO A 497 -11.33 -18.17 -16.41
N LYS A 498 -11.32 -16.87 -16.06
CA LYS A 498 -12.47 -16.19 -15.45
C LYS A 498 -13.55 -15.86 -16.48
N TRP A 499 -14.31 -16.87 -16.92
CA TRP A 499 -15.47 -16.69 -17.80
C TRP A 499 -16.46 -15.65 -17.23
N PRO A 500 -17.25 -14.98 -18.07
CA PRO A 500 -18.08 -13.86 -17.63
C PRO A 500 -19.19 -14.32 -16.67
N GLY A 501 -19.25 -13.70 -15.49
CA GLY A 501 -20.05 -14.17 -14.35
C GLY A 501 -21.47 -13.62 -14.28
N HIS A 502 -21.96 -12.89 -15.29
CA HIS A 502 -23.24 -12.15 -15.21
C HIS A 502 -24.44 -13.03 -14.84
N ILE A 503 -24.56 -14.25 -15.40
CA ILE A 503 -25.67 -15.17 -15.08
C ILE A 503 -25.62 -15.59 -13.60
N ALA A 504 -24.45 -15.99 -13.11
CA ALA A 504 -24.24 -16.38 -11.71
C ALA A 504 -24.38 -15.21 -10.73
N PHE A 505 -24.06 -13.99 -11.16
CA PHE A 505 -24.30 -12.76 -10.40
C PHE A 505 -25.79 -12.47 -10.30
N THR A 506 -26.52 -12.45 -11.43
CA THR A 506 -27.96 -12.19 -11.45
C THR A 506 -28.75 -13.25 -10.67
N ARG A 507 -28.36 -14.53 -10.74
CA ARG A 507 -28.97 -15.59 -9.90
C ARG A 507 -28.86 -15.24 -8.42
N ARG A 508 -27.68 -14.82 -7.94
CA ARG A 508 -27.46 -14.38 -6.54
C ARG A 508 -28.21 -13.09 -6.19
N TYR A 509 -28.27 -12.12 -7.09
CA TYR A 509 -29.02 -10.88 -6.91
C TYR A 509 -30.52 -11.17 -6.69
N LEU A 510 -31.13 -11.99 -7.55
CA LEU A 510 -32.52 -12.40 -7.40
C LEU A 510 -32.78 -13.13 -6.08
N GLN A 511 -31.83 -13.98 -5.65
CA GLN A 511 -31.91 -14.73 -4.40
C GLN A 511 -31.80 -13.87 -3.13
N ASN A 512 -30.93 -12.86 -3.14
CA ASN A 512 -30.63 -12.05 -1.97
C ASN A 512 -31.53 -10.80 -1.84
N GLU A 513 -31.97 -10.20 -2.95
CA GLU A 513 -32.73 -8.95 -2.94
C GLU A 513 -34.23 -9.20 -3.21
N THR A 514 -34.56 -9.83 -4.35
CA THR A 514 -35.97 -9.91 -4.80
C THR A 514 -36.80 -10.93 -4.02
N ILE A 515 -36.22 -12.09 -3.65
CA ILE A 515 -36.94 -13.13 -2.89
C ILE A 515 -37.30 -12.65 -1.47
N PRO A 516 -36.38 -12.06 -0.67
CA PRO A 516 -36.74 -11.53 0.65
C PRO A 516 -37.76 -10.39 0.59
N ALA A 517 -37.68 -9.53 -0.44
CA ALA A 517 -38.67 -8.49 -0.69
C ALA A 517 -40.08 -9.08 -0.95
N LEU A 518 -40.17 -10.16 -1.75
CA LEU A 518 -41.42 -10.88 -2.00
C LEU A 518 -41.97 -11.55 -0.72
N GLN A 519 -41.12 -12.14 0.12
CA GLN A 519 -41.51 -12.71 1.41
C GLN A 519 -42.02 -11.63 2.38
N ALA A 520 -41.33 -10.50 2.50
CA ALA A 520 -41.76 -9.38 3.34
C ALA A 520 -43.10 -8.78 2.88
N LEU A 521 -43.33 -8.72 1.55
CA LEU A 521 -44.62 -8.35 0.97
C LEU A 521 -45.72 -9.35 1.36
N ALA A 522 -45.46 -10.66 1.24
CA ALA A 522 -46.39 -11.71 1.60
C ALA A 522 -46.78 -11.65 3.10
N GLN A 523 -45.79 -11.58 3.99
CA GLN A 523 -46.00 -11.42 5.44
C GLN A 523 -46.83 -10.17 5.76
N ARG A 524 -46.50 -9.03 5.14
CA ARG A 524 -47.24 -7.76 5.31
C ARG A 524 -48.69 -7.87 4.84
N LEU A 525 -48.98 -8.56 3.74
CA LEU A 525 -50.35 -8.78 3.26
C LEU A 525 -51.14 -9.65 4.24
N VAL A 526 -50.57 -10.76 4.71
CA VAL A 526 -51.22 -11.65 5.68
C VAL A 526 -51.54 -10.89 6.97
N VAL A 527 -50.58 -10.19 7.56
CA VAL A 527 -50.80 -9.37 8.77
C VAL A 527 -51.87 -8.28 8.54
N GLN A 528 -51.89 -7.61 7.38
CA GLN A 528 -52.94 -6.64 7.06
C GLN A 528 -54.33 -7.28 6.92
N SER A 529 -54.43 -8.49 6.36
CA SER A 529 -55.70 -9.22 6.24
C SER A 529 -56.21 -9.75 7.59
N LEU A 530 -55.32 -10.29 8.42
CA LEU A 530 -55.64 -10.73 9.79
C LEU A 530 -56.03 -9.54 10.69
N GLY A 531 -55.34 -8.40 10.57
CA GLY A 531 -55.69 -7.19 11.32
C GLY A 531 -57.05 -6.62 10.90
N THR A 532 -57.36 -6.58 9.60
CA THR A 532 -58.65 -6.05 9.12
C THR A 532 -59.83 -6.98 9.40
N SER A 533 -59.67 -8.29 9.22
CA SER A 533 -60.67 -9.29 9.64
C SER A 533 -60.85 -9.34 11.15
N GLY A 534 -59.76 -9.26 11.93
CA GLY A 534 -59.80 -9.20 13.40
C GLY A 534 -60.53 -7.95 13.93
N LEU A 535 -60.26 -6.77 13.36
CA LEU A 535 -60.95 -5.53 13.73
C LEU A 535 -62.44 -5.58 13.39
N THR A 536 -62.82 -6.06 12.19
CA THR A 536 -64.23 -6.17 11.78
C THR A 536 -64.99 -7.25 12.57
N THR A 537 -64.33 -8.35 12.94
CA THR A 537 -64.89 -9.38 13.82
C THR A 537 -65.06 -8.87 15.25
N SER A 538 -64.09 -8.10 15.76
CA SER A 538 -64.18 -7.45 17.08
C SER A 538 -65.30 -6.42 17.12
N LEU A 539 -65.45 -5.62 16.05
CA LEU A 539 -66.54 -4.66 15.91
C LEU A 539 -67.90 -5.36 15.85
N ALA A 540 -68.02 -6.46 15.09
CA ALA A 540 -69.22 -7.29 15.07
C ALA A 540 -69.57 -7.89 16.45
N ALA A 541 -68.58 -8.38 17.19
CA ALA A 541 -68.77 -8.88 18.55
C ALA A 541 -69.23 -7.76 19.51
N LEU A 542 -68.64 -6.56 19.42
CA LEU A 542 -69.05 -5.40 20.20
C LEU A 542 -70.47 -4.92 19.83
N LEU A 543 -70.87 -4.96 18.57
CA LEU A 543 -72.25 -4.66 18.14
C LEU A 543 -73.25 -5.68 18.71
N TYR A 544 -72.90 -6.97 18.69
CA TYR A 544 -73.74 -8.03 19.26
C TYR A 544 -73.92 -7.89 20.77
N ILE A 545 -72.88 -7.47 21.50
CA ILE A 545 -72.93 -7.29 22.96
C ILE A 545 -73.60 -5.95 23.35
N SER A 546 -73.44 -4.89 22.54
CA SER A 546 -73.93 -3.54 22.90
C SER A 546 -75.38 -3.25 22.51
N SER A 547 -75.90 -3.87 21.44
CA SER A 547 -77.25 -3.62 20.95
C SER A 547 -78.25 -4.67 21.43
N PHE A 548 -79.09 -4.31 22.39
CA PHE A 548 -80.21 -5.13 22.90
C PHE A 548 -81.27 -5.56 21.84
N SER A 549 -81.13 -5.13 20.58
CA SER A 549 -82.06 -5.39 19.48
C SER A 549 -81.40 -5.85 18.16
N SER A 550 -80.06 -5.96 18.08
CA SER A 550 -79.41 -6.39 16.84
C SER A 550 -79.40 -7.91 16.72
N THR A 551 -79.79 -8.41 15.56
CA THR A 551 -79.80 -9.85 15.30
C THR A 551 -78.39 -10.38 14.99
N ILE A 552 -78.18 -11.69 15.21
CA ILE A 552 -76.92 -12.37 14.84
C ILE A 552 -76.59 -12.16 13.35
N TYR A 553 -77.60 -12.00 12.50
CA TYR A 553 -77.44 -11.74 11.06
C TYR A 553 -76.81 -10.37 10.77
N GLU A 554 -77.17 -9.31 11.50
CA GLU A 554 -76.63 -7.95 11.31
C GLU A 554 -75.16 -7.88 11.75
N ALA A 555 -74.85 -8.38 12.94
CA ALA A 555 -73.48 -8.46 13.43
C ALA A 555 -72.61 -9.37 12.54
N GLY A 556 -73.13 -10.53 12.15
CA GLY A 556 -72.47 -11.48 11.25
C GLY A 556 -72.16 -10.89 9.88
N ALA A 557 -73.05 -10.05 9.31
CA ALA A 557 -72.81 -9.38 8.04
C ALA A 557 -71.59 -8.45 8.08
N VAL A 558 -71.37 -7.71 9.17
CA VAL A 558 -70.22 -6.82 9.34
C VAL A 558 -68.91 -7.61 9.36
N ALA A 559 -68.85 -8.72 10.11
CA ALA A 559 -67.68 -9.60 10.12
C ALA A 559 -67.43 -10.24 8.74
N ALA A 560 -68.48 -10.77 8.10
CA ALA A 560 -68.39 -11.41 6.78
C ALA A 560 -67.88 -10.43 5.70
N LEU A 561 -68.40 -9.20 5.66
CA LEU A 561 -67.94 -8.15 4.73
C LEU A 561 -66.46 -7.82 4.95
N GLY A 562 -66.02 -7.71 6.20
CA GLY A 562 -64.61 -7.47 6.54
C GLY A 562 -63.68 -8.59 6.08
N ILE A 563 -64.07 -9.85 6.33
CA ILE A 563 -63.33 -11.04 5.90
C ILE A 563 -63.25 -11.09 4.37
N VAL A 564 -64.38 -11.00 3.65
CA VAL A 564 -64.42 -11.07 2.18
C VAL A 564 -63.63 -9.91 1.54
N TRP A 565 -63.74 -8.69 2.07
CA TRP A 565 -62.99 -7.55 1.58
C TRP A 565 -61.47 -7.72 1.80
N SER A 566 -61.07 -8.19 2.98
CA SER A 566 -59.66 -8.42 3.31
C SER A 566 -59.03 -9.53 2.42
N ALA A 567 -59.76 -10.62 2.17
CA ALA A 567 -59.33 -11.71 1.31
C ALA A 567 -59.22 -11.29 -0.17
N ASN A 568 -60.22 -10.57 -0.70
CA ASN A 568 -60.20 -10.02 -2.07
C ASN A 568 -59.03 -9.04 -2.27
N ARG A 569 -58.76 -8.19 -1.27
CA ARG A 569 -57.62 -7.26 -1.27
C ARG A 569 -56.28 -7.99 -1.24
N LEU A 570 -56.16 -9.04 -0.42
CA LEU A 570 -54.97 -9.88 -0.33
C LEU A 570 -54.73 -10.62 -1.66
N GLN A 571 -55.76 -11.25 -2.23
CA GLN A 571 -55.69 -11.92 -3.52
C GLN A 571 -55.19 -10.97 -4.62
N LYS A 572 -55.87 -9.84 -4.84
CA LYS A 572 -55.49 -8.89 -5.90
C LYS A 572 -54.06 -8.36 -5.76
N LYS A 573 -53.63 -8.05 -4.54
CA LYS A 573 -52.27 -7.57 -4.30
C LYS A 573 -51.21 -8.65 -4.44
N TRP A 574 -51.51 -9.87 -4.01
CA TRP A 574 -50.60 -11.00 -4.12
C TRP A 574 -50.44 -11.48 -5.56
N ASP A 575 -51.55 -11.61 -6.29
CA ASP A 575 -51.54 -11.98 -7.71
C ASP A 575 -50.76 -10.92 -8.51
N ALA A 576 -50.97 -9.63 -8.24
CA ALA A 576 -50.17 -8.55 -8.84
C ALA A 576 -48.67 -8.65 -8.50
N ALA A 577 -48.31 -8.90 -7.23
CA ALA A 577 -46.92 -9.06 -6.80
C ALA A 577 -46.23 -10.26 -7.47
N ARG A 578 -46.96 -11.38 -7.63
CA ARG A 578 -46.49 -12.55 -8.37
C ARG A 578 -46.24 -12.23 -9.84
N THR A 579 -47.19 -11.60 -10.53
CA THR A 579 -47.01 -11.18 -11.94
C THR A 579 -45.90 -10.13 -12.12
N PHE A 580 -45.64 -9.30 -11.12
CA PHE A 580 -44.54 -8.33 -11.15
C PHE A 580 -43.18 -9.04 -11.03
N TRP A 581 -43.02 -9.94 -10.05
CA TRP A 581 -41.78 -10.70 -9.87
C TRP A 581 -41.51 -11.66 -11.05
N GLU A 582 -42.57 -12.23 -11.64
CA GLU A 582 -42.53 -12.96 -12.90
C GLU A 582 -41.95 -12.15 -14.07
N GLY A 583 -42.22 -10.84 -14.11
CA GLY A 583 -41.63 -9.92 -15.08
C GLY A 583 -40.19 -9.55 -14.73
N GLU A 584 -39.93 -9.24 -13.45
CA GLU A 584 -38.61 -8.88 -12.92
C GLU A 584 -37.57 -9.98 -13.19
N VAL A 585 -37.88 -11.24 -12.86
CA VAL A 585 -36.98 -12.39 -13.11
C VAL A 585 -36.69 -12.58 -14.61
N ARG A 586 -37.69 -12.36 -15.48
CA ARG A 586 -37.50 -12.44 -16.95
C ARG A 586 -36.60 -11.32 -17.43
N GLU A 587 -36.85 -10.07 -17.04
CA GLU A 587 -36.06 -8.91 -17.48
C GLU A 587 -34.62 -8.93 -16.95
N GLU A 588 -34.40 -9.29 -15.68
CA GLU A 588 -33.05 -9.47 -15.15
C GLU A 588 -32.30 -10.63 -15.83
N GLY A 589 -33.01 -11.72 -16.17
CA GLY A 589 -32.45 -12.79 -17.02
C GLY A 589 -32.04 -12.29 -18.40
N ARG A 590 -32.85 -11.45 -19.05
CA ARG A 590 -32.50 -10.86 -20.36
C ARG A 590 -31.29 -9.93 -20.28
N LYS A 591 -31.19 -9.13 -19.21
CA LYS A 591 -30.01 -8.28 -18.95
C LYS A 591 -28.76 -9.12 -18.70
N ALA A 592 -28.87 -10.22 -17.96
CA ALA A 592 -27.75 -11.11 -17.70
C ALA A 592 -27.17 -11.71 -18.99
N VAL A 593 -28.03 -12.21 -19.89
CA VAL A 593 -27.60 -12.76 -21.20
C VAL A 593 -26.93 -11.68 -22.05
N ARG A 594 -27.51 -10.47 -22.16
CA ARG A 594 -26.90 -9.35 -22.90
C ARG A 594 -25.55 -8.91 -22.31
N GLY A 595 -25.43 -8.87 -20.98
CA GLY A 595 -24.15 -8.57 -20.34
C GLY A 595 -23.06 -9.58 -20.70
N VAL A 596 -23.42 -10.87 -20.81
CA VAL A 596 -22.51 -11.89 -21.34
C VAL A 596 -22.18 -11.63 -22.81
N GLU A 597 -23.17 -11.38 -23.68
CA GLU A 597 -22.95 -11.08 -25.10
C GLU A 597 -21.97 -9.91 -25.28
N GLU A 598 -22.20 -8.80 -24.58
CA GLU A 598 -21.33 -7.61 -24.58
C GLU A 598 -19.92 -7.96 -24.08
N SER A 599 -19.81 -8.66 -22.93
CA SER A 599 -18.50 -9.05 -22.37
C SER A 599 -17.67 -9.96 -23.28
N ILE A 600 -18.30 -10.83 -24.07
CA ILE A 600 -17.62 -11.70 -25.03
C ILE A 600 -17.36 -10.96 -26.33
N ALA A 601 -18.29 -10.15 -26.81
CA ALA A 601 -18.14 -9.34 -28.02
C ALA A 601 -17.00 -8.32 -27.85
N ASP A 602 -16.83 -7.71 -26.68
CA ASP A 602 -15.70 -6.83 -26.36
C ASP A 602 -14.37 -7.61 -26.42
N VAL A 603 -14.33 -8.80 -25.84
CA VAL A 603 -13.15 -9.67 -25.94
C VAL A 603 -12.85 -10.00 -27.40
N ILE A 604 -13.83 -10.46 -28.19
CA ILE A 604 -13.66 -10.80 -29.62
C ILE A 604 -13.24 -9.58 -30.46
N ASN A 605 -13.83 -8.40 -30.25
CA ASN A 605 -13.66 -7.23 -31.12
C ASN A 605 -12.55 -6.25 -30.70
N SER A 606 -12.05 -6.32 -29.45
CA SER A 606 -11.07 -5.36 -28.90
C SER A 606 -9.71 -5.32 -29.62
N GLU A 607 -9.43 -6.27 -30.52
CA GLU A 607 -8.26 -6.22 -31.42
C GLU A 607 -8.30 -5.02 -32.38
N LYS A 608 -9.49 -4.52 -32.78
CA LYS A 608 -9.59 -3.32 -33.64
C LYS A 608 -9.25 -1.99 -32.95
N LEU A 609 -9.06 -1.98 -31.63
CA LEU A 609 -8.78 -0.77 -30.85
C LEU A 609 -7.39 -0.79 -30.18
N LYS A 610 -6.59 -1.84 -30.40
CA LYS A 610 -5.21 -1.96 -29.92
C LYS A 610 -4.13 -1.71 -30.99
N GLU A 611 -4.51 -1.14 -32.14
CA GLU A 611 -3.59 -0.32 -32.93
C GLU A 611 -3.37 1.03 -32.22
N GLN A 612 -2.65 0.99 -31.09
CA GLN A 612 -2.10 2.18 -30.44
C GLN A 612 -0.62 2.27 -30.82
N PRO A 613 -0.10 3.46 -31.19
CA PRO A 613 1.14 3.55 -31.96
C PRO A 613 2.37 3.09 -31.19
N THR A 614 3.42 2.80 -31.94
CA THR A 614 4.78 2.48 -31.49
C THR A 614 5.31 3.44 -30.41
N VAL A 615 5.19 3.06 -29.13
CA VAL A 615 5.90 3.69 -27.99
C VAL A 615 7.27 3.03 -27.74
N VAL A 616 7.62 1.99 -28.50
CA VAL A 616 8.80 1.15 -28.26
C VAL A 616 10.13 1.90 -28.38
N ASP A 617 10.26 2.85 -29.33
CA ASP A 617 11.47 3.67 -29.49
C ASP A 617 11.66 4.68 -28.35
N GLU A 618 10.59 5.38 -27.97
CA GLU A 618 10.64 6.46 -26.98
C GLU A 618 11.11 6.03 -25.58
N GLU A 619 10.94 4.77 -25.20
CA GLU A 619 11.50 4.23 -23.96
C GLU A 619 12.93 3.69 -24.14
N GLY A 620 13.33 3.32 -25.35
CA GLY A 620 14.71 2.91 -25.67
C GLY A 620 15.67 4.09 -25.54
N ASP A 621 15.38 5.18 -26.26
CA ASP A 621 16.21 6.39 -26.29
C ASP A 621 16.46 6.96 -24.88
N LYS A 622 15.40 7.04 -24.05
CA LYS A 622 15.50 7.51 -22.66
C LYS A 622 16.41 6.64 -21.79
N ARG A 623 16.50 5.33 -22.06
CA ARG A 623 17.38 4.41 -21.30
C ARG A 623 18.84 4.57 -21.71
N ASP A 624 19.11 4.85 -22.98
CA ASP A 624 20.46 5.12 -23.47
C ASP A 624 20.97 6.52 -23.05
N GLU A 625 20.10 7.54 -23.01
CA GLU A 625 20.40 8.83 -22.39
C GLU A 625 20.80 8.67 -20.90
N VAL A 626 20.05 7.86 -20.14
CA VAL A 626 20.38 7.55 -18.74
C VAL A 626 21.73 6.85 -18.60
N ARG A 627 22.07 5.92 -19.50
CA ARG A 627 23.40 5.27 -19.49
C ARG A 627 24.53 6.28 -19.72
N GLU A 628 24.35 7.22 -20.66
CA GLU A 628 25.34 8.27 -20.92
C GLU A 628 25.49 9.22 -19.71
N LEU A 629 24.38 9.61 -19.08
CA LEU A 629 24.39 10.42 -17.85
C LEU A 629 25.07 9.71 -16.68
N VAL A 630 24.83 8.40 -16.50
CA VAL A 630 25.52 7.61 -15.47
C VAL A 630 27.02 7.52 -15.75
N ALA A 631 27.44 7.32 -17.01
CA ALA A 631 28.86 7.30 -17.36
C ALA A 631 29.56 8.65 -17.03
N LYS A 632 28.91 9.78 -17.34
CA LYS A 632 29.39 11.12 -16.96
C LYS A 632 29.48 11.30 -15.45
N ALA A 633 28.48 10.83 -14.70
CA ALA A 633 28.48 10.87 -13.24
C ALA A 633 29.58 9.98 -12.62
N GLN A 634 29.82 8.78 -13.13
CA GLN A 634 30.92 7.91 -12.68
C GLN A 634 32.30 8.56 -12.94
N GLU A 635 32.48 9.24 -14.06
CA GLU A 635 33.73 9.95 -14.36
C GLU A 635 33.93 11.20 -13.49
N ALA A 636 32.86 11.93 -13.14
CA ALA A 636 32.92 12.99 -12.14
C ALA A 636 33.29 12.43 -10.74
N LEU A 637 32.72 11.28 -10.36
CA LEU A 637 33.01 10.58 -9.09
C LEU A 637 34.46 10.08 -8.99
N ARG A 638 35.08 9.66 -10.10
CA ARG A 638 36.51 9.29 -10.17
C ARG A 638 37.44 10.50 -10.03
N ARG A 639 37.06 11.64 -10.62
CA ARG A 639 37.81 12.91 -10.52
C ARG A 639 37.68 13.57 -9.14
N MET A 640 36.66 13.21 -8.37
CA MET A 640 36.48 13.67 -7.00
C MET A 640 37.47 12.97 -6.05
N LYS A 641 38.18 13.75 -5.24
CA LYS A 641 39.02 13.25 -4.16
C LYS A 641 38.18 12.90 -2.95
#